data_AF-F0WA18-F1
#
_entry.id   AF-F0WA18-F1
#
_cell.length_a   1.000
_cell.length_b   1.000
_cell.length_c   1.000
_cell.angle_alpha   90.00
_cell.angle_beta   90.00
_cell.angle_gamma   90.00
#
_symmetry.space_group_name_H-M   'P 1'
#
loop_
_entity.id
_entity.type
_entity.pdbx_description
1 polymer ?
#
loop_
_entity_poly.entity_id
_entity_poly.type
_entity_poly.pdbx_seq_one_letter_code
_entity_poly.pdbx_strand_id
1 'polypeptide(L)'
;MTQSDPIETTSGRTFLFTSESVNEGHPDKLCDQISDAILDACITEDPNSRVACETCAKTGMIMIFGEISTKAVVNYEKIIRDTVKEIGYDDPAKGLDYKTVNVIVAVEQQSPDIAQSVDAVTEEEIGAGDQGIMFGYATNETEEFMPLSHVLATKLGSRLTEVRKNGTLDWILPDGKTQVTVEYKEVNGCMIPQRVHTVVISTQHTEDVTNEQIAADLMKHVIQAVISEKYLDDQTIYHLNPSGRFVIGGPHGDAGLTGRKIIIDTYGGWGAHGGGAFSGKDTTKVDRSAAYAARWVAKSVVAQGLAERVLVQFSYAIGVPHPLSVHVDSYGTVKSGLTDADLVEIIKKNFDLRPGVIQRDLKLKRPIMLKTATYGHFGRNDADFTWETVKELSIESLTTQLTALKQQILELPVGHEHHRSLRIAQAMDTMNTSMKRYQENEIAQEKKNFMMERKIQLIEEELEQIVKRVDAKMQDEKSAERHQKRSQKCLLNEVKRRWEVMQSSIEELEARVQENAYSFCEKVQASLVAEQNALITRLDETQKVSSSKLHDELLSLGTHFESEIQSRIQSVALENENLKRTNEEKMNANMEKLKVYLHAEFLQTSVPAILEKRLRGKERKVISLVRAASNRAAKGEALLEHWGEQMVVYATKVNKMERAFFPRKAGHSSSHTIFRESGVDNPPVYPVRSLNNVESNTPRFRVDSSC
;
A
#
# COMPACT_ATOMS: atom_id res chain seq x y z
N MET A 1 -8.24 -52.33 0.58
CA MET A 1 -7.91 -51.44 1.70
C MET A 1 -6.63 -50.72 1.33
N THR A 2 -6.74 -49.47 0.87
CA THR A 2 -5.63 -48.53 0.75
C THR A 2 -5.83 -47.49 1.84
N GLN A 3 -4.83 -47.25 2.67
CA GLN A 3 -4.93 -46.28 3.74
C GLN A 3 -5.07 -44.88 3.13
N SER A 4 -6.04 -44.11 3.60
CA SER A 4 -6.02 -42.66 3.46
C SER A 4 -4.94 -42.13 4.39
N ASP A 5 -3.94 -41.44 3.86
CA ASP A 5 -2.99 -40.72 4.70
C ASP A 5 -3.74 -39.73 5.61
N PRO A 6 -3.38 -39.62 6.90
CA PRO A 6 -4.00 -38.64 7.78
C PRO A 6 -3.66 -37.23 7.27
N ILE A 7 -4.67 -36.38 7.13
CA ILE A 7 -4.46 -34.96 6.84
C ILE A 7 -3.55 -34.40 7.94
N GLU A 8 -2.39 -33.91 7.53
CA GLU A 8 -1.35 -33.44 8.45
C GLU A 8 -1.88 -32.23 9.23
N THR A 9 -2.26 -32.45 10.48
CA THR A 9 -2.81 -31.40 11.34
C THR A 9 -1.70 -30.42 11.69
N THR A 10 -1.64 -29.31 10.95
CA THR A 10 -0.63 -28.26 11.12
C THR A 10 -0.61 -27.78 12.58
N SER A 11 0.44 -28.15 13.30
CA SER A 11 0.57 -27.86 14.73
C SER A 11 0.90 -26.38 14.93
N GLY A 12 -0.15 -25.55 14.95
CA GLY A 12 -0.07 -24.10 15.09
C GLY A 12 0.86 -23.67 16.22
N ARG A 13 1.76 -22.73 15.92
CA ARG A 13 2.86 -22.32 16.80
C ARG A 13 2.32 -21.56 18.02
N THR A 14 2.74 -21.96 19.21
CA THR A 14 2.51 -21.17 20.43
C THR A 14 3.64 -20.16 20.66
N PHE A 15 3.30 -18.96 21.12
CA PHE A 15 4.25 -17.90 21.48
C PHE A 15 3.66 -16.96 22.53
N LEU A 16 4.51 -16.13 23.15
CA LEU A 16 4.08 -15.06 24.05
C LEU A 16 4.15 -13.70 23.33
N PHE A 17 3.14 -12.87 23.49
CA PHE A 17 3.13 -11.48 23.04
C PHE A 17 2.75 -10.55 24.18
N THR A 18 3.42 -9.40 24.28
CA THR A 18 3.25 -8.46 25.39
C THR A 18 2.81 -7.10 24.86
N SER A 19 1.79 -6.52 25.49
CA SER A 19 1.39 -5.12 25.30
C SER A 19 1.35 -4.40 26.64
N GLU A 20 1.68 -3.11 26.64
CA GLU A 20 1.52 -2.23 27.79
C GLU A 20 0.43 -1.17 27.56
N SER A 21 0.04 -0.50 28.64
CA SER A 21 -0.81 0.69 28.65
C SER A 21 -0.55 1.49 29.94
N VAL A 22 -0.81 2.79 29.90
CA VAL A 22 -0.67 3.70 31.05
C VAL A 22 -1.96 4.51 31.21
N ASN A 23 -2.25 4.93 32.44
CA ASN A 23 -3.46 5.69 32.74
C ASN A 23 -3.28 7.20 32.46
N GLU A 24 -4.35 7.97 32.67
CA GLU A 24 -4.39 9.43 32.54
C GLU A 24 -3.38 10.22 33.39
N GLY A 25 -2.88 9.64 34.49
CA GLY A 25 -1.96 10.33 35.40
C GLY A 25 -0.50 10.23 34.98
N HIS A 26 -0.15 9.31 34.07
CA HIS A 26 1.20 9.19 33.54
C HIS A 26 1.65 10.52 32.92
N PRO A 27 2.88 11.03 33.17
CA PRO A 27 3.27 12.38 32.76
C PRO A 27 3.19 12.62 31.24
N ASP A 28 3.57 11.65 30.39
CA ASP A 28 3.31 11.77 28.95
C ASP A 28 1.81 11.87 28.59
N LYS A 29 0.93 11.16 29.32
CA LYS A 29 -0.51 11.23 29.09
C LYS A 29 -1.17 12.48 29.65
N LEU A 30 -0.62 13.07 30.70
CA LEU A 30 -0.95 14.43 31.10
C LEU A 30 -0.68 15.42 29.95
N CYS A 31 0.46 15.29 29.27
CA CYS A 31 0.80 16.13 28.11
C CYS A 31 -0.15 15.90 26.92
N ASP A 32 -0.40 14.64 26.53
CA ASP A 32 -1.35 14.31 25.46
C ASP A 32 -2.76 14.88 25.73
N GLN A 33 -3.26 14.78 26.98
CA GLN A 33 -4.55 15.35 27.38
C GLN A 33 -4.56 16.88 27.31
N ILE A 34 -3.52 17.57 27.80
CA ILE A 34 -3.44 19.04 27.74
C ILE A 34 -3.42 19.52 26.28
N SER A 35 -2.61 18.88 25.45
CA SER A 35 -2.52 19.15 24.01
C SER A 35 -3.88 19.00 23.32
N ASP A 36 -4.65 17.95 23.62
CA ASP A 36 -5.98 17.76 23.04
C ASP A 36 -7.10 18.60 23.69
N ALA A 37 -6.98 18.99 24.96
CA ALA A 37 -7.90 19.94 25.60
C ALA A 37 -7.80 21.33 24.96
N ILE A 38 -6.58 21.76 24.61
CA ILE A 38 -6.34 23.01 23.88
C ILE A 38 -6.88 22.92 22.45
N LEU A 39 -6.65 21.80 21.75
CA LEU A 39 -7.21 21.54 20.43
C LEU A 39 -8.75 21.61 20.42
N ASP A 40 -9.41 20.93 21.35
CA ASP A 40 -10.87 20.93 21.47
C ASP A 40 -11.40 22.34 21.81
N ALA A 41 -10.68 23.12 22.65
CA ALA A 41 -11.03 24.51 22.90
C ALA A 41 -10.94 25.39 21.63
N CYS A 42 -9.87 25.24 20.83
CA CYS A 42 -9.75 25.92 19.53
C CYS A 42 -10.89 25.54 18.58
N ILE A 43 -11.18 24.23 18.42
CA ILE A 43 -12.20 23.72 17.50
C ILE A 43 -13.63 24.05 17.96
N THR A 44 -13.86 24.27 19.26
CA THR A 44 -15.17 24.69 19.79
C THR A 44 -15.62 26.06 19.28
N GLU A 45 -14.70 27.03 19.17
CA GLU A 45 -15.00 28.38 18.69
C GLU A 45 -14.69 28.57 17.19
N ASP A 46 -13.64 27.95 16.66
CA ASP A 46 -13.29 27.95 15.23
C ASP A 46 -13.02 26.52 14.73
N PRO A 47 -14.02 25.83 14.15
CA PRO A 47 -13.88 24.48 13.61
C PRO A 47 -12.90 24.32 12.43
N ASN A 48 -12.27 25.41 11.95
CA ASN A 48 -11.19 25.35 10.95
C ASN A 48 -9.81 25.71 11.53
N SER A 49 -9.69 25.83 12.85
CA SER A 49 -8.43 26.04 13.57
C SER A 49 -7.33 25.11 13.06
N ARG A 50 -6.15 25.67 12.78
CA ARG A 50 -4.93 24.91 12.54
C ARG A 50 -4.15 24.83 13.84
N VAL A 51 -3.84 23.62 14.30
CA VAL A 51 -3.25 23.36 15.61
C VAL A 51 -2.17 22.30 15.50
N ALA A 52 -1.03 22.57 16.13
CA ALA A 52 0.07 21.65 16.41
C ALA A 52 0.59 22.00 17.82
N CYS A 53 -0.22 21.72 18.84
CA CYS A 53 0.05 22.09 20.23
C CYS A 53 0.79 20.96 20.95
N GLU A 54 2.10 21.12 21.12
CA GLU A 54 2.94 20.20 21.89
C GLU A 54 2.96 20.63 23.36
N THR A 55 2.95 19.67 24.29
CA THR A 55 3.05 19.91 25.72
C THR A 55 4.25 19.14 26.30
N CYS A 56 4.98 19.76 27.23
CA CYS A 56 5.90 19.04 28.10
C CYS A 56 5.71 19.40 29.59
N ALA A 57 6.00 18.45 30.47
CA ALA A 57 5.79 18.56 31.91
C ALA A 57 6.97 18.00 32.72
N LYS A 58 7.33 18.68 33.80
CA LYS A 58 8.27 18.21 34.83
C LYS A 58 7.94 18.85 36.18
N THR A 59 8.73 18.57 37.22
CA THR A 59 8.54 19.04 38.60
C THR A 59 8.17 20.53 38.67
N GLY A 60 6.91 20.82 39.01
CA GLY A 60 6.41 22.19 39.17
C GLY A 60 6.22 23.01 37.88
N MET A 61 6.36 22.42 36.69
CA MET A 61 6.28 23.13 35.40
C MET A 61 5.50 22.35 34.34
N ILE A 62 4.59 23.05 33.65
CA ILE A 62 4.05 22.65 32.35
C ILE A 62 4.40 23.74 31.34
N MET A 63 4.83 23.34 30.15
CA MET A 63 5.07 24.22 29.01
C MET A 63 4.28 23.71 27.80
N ILE A 64 3.52 24.60 27.17
CA ILE A 64 2.93 24.36 25.84
C ILE A 64 3.66 25.17 24.78
N PHE A 65 3.81 24.59 23.59
CA PHE A 65 4.56 25.18 22.48
C PHE A 65 4.07 24.63 21.13
N GLY A 66 4.63 25.17 20.03
CA GLY A 66 4.23 24.84 18.67
C GLY A 66 3.25 25.87 18.08
N GLU A 67 2.51 25.48 17.04
CA GLU A 67 1.81 26.44 16.19
C GLU A 67 0.28 26.35 16.31
N ILE A 68 -0.37 27.49 16.54
CA ILE A 68 -1.84 27.61 16.58
C ILE A 68 -2.29 28.82 15.77
N SER A 69 -3.02 28.57 14.68
CA SER A 69 -3.75 29.59 13.91
C SER A 69 -5.25 29.36 14.06
N THR A 70 -5.89 30.19 14.87
CA THR A 70 -7.32 30.10 15.23
C THR A 70 -7.92 31.49 15.40
N LYS A 71 -9.26 31.60 15.29
CA LYS A 71 -10.02 32.80 15.71
C LYS A 71 -10.53 32.69 17.16
N ALA A 72 -10.33 31.56 17.82
CA ALA A 72 -10.78 31.30 19.19
C ALA A 72 -10.02 32.15 20.22
N VAL A 73 -10.70 32.57 21.30
CA VAL A 73 -10.12 33.38 22.40
C VAL A 73 -9.69 32.46 23.55
N VAL A 74 -8.66 31.67 23.30
CA VAL A 74 -8.25 30.55 24.16
C VAL A 74 -7.47 31.03 25.39
N ASN A 75 -8.00 30.74 26.59
CA ASN A 75 -7.25 30.88 27.85
C ASN A 75 -6.48 29.58 28.15
N TYR A 76 -5.29 29.46 27.57
CA TYR A 76 -4.43 28.28 27.71
C TYR A 76 -4.14 27.90 29.18
N GLU A 77 -3.80 28.88 30.03
CA GLU A 77 -3.47 28.60 31.43
C GLU A 77 -4.65 27.99 32.18
N LYS A 78 -5.87 28.52 31.98
CA LYS A 78 -7.07 27.95 32.60
C LYS A 78 -7.30 26.50 32.14
N ILE A 79 -7.18 26.23 30.84
CA ILE A 79 -7.38 24.88 30.28
C ILE A 79 -6.36 23.89 30.84
N ILE A 80 -5.08 24.29 30.92
CA ILE A 80 -4.00 23.48 31.51
C ILE A 80 -4.33 23.16 32.97
N ARG A 81 -4.68 24.17 33.79
CA ARG A 81 -4.99 23.98 35.21
C ARG A 81 -6.24 23.13 35.44
N ASP A 82 -7.29 23.30 34.65
CA ASP A 82 -8.50 22.47 34.75
C ASP A 82 -8.22 21.01 34.34
N THR A 83 -7.46 20.77 33.27
CA THR A 83 -7.08 19.40 32.83
C THR A 83 -6.23 18.69 33.90
N VAL A 84 -5.23 19.37 34.47
CA VAL A 84 -4.39 18.83 35.57
C VAL A 84 -5.24 18.47 36.79
N LYS A 85 -6.25 19.29 37.11
CA LYS A 85 -7.19 19.07 38.21
C LYS A 85 -8.12 17.87 37.95
N GLU A 86 -8.65 17.72 36.74
CA GLU A 86 -9.57 16.63 36.36
C GLU A 86 -8.89 15.25 36.34
N ILE A 87 -7.58 15.22 36.09
CA ILE A 87 -6.71 14.04 36.25
C ILE A 87 -6.48 13.70 37.73
N GLY A 88 -6.54 14.69 38.62
CA GLY A 88 -6.43 14.53 40.09
C GLY A 88 -5.09 14.97 40.69
N TYR A 89 -4.34 15.84 39.99
CA TYR A 89 -3.13 16.49 40.48
C TYR A 89 -3.45 17.81 41.19
N ASP A 90 -3.80 17.71 42.47
CA ASP A 90 -4.31 18.79 43.33
C ASP A 90 -3.52 18.95 44.64
N ASP A 91 -2.39 18.27 44.79
CA ASP A 91 -1.50 18.36 45.95
C ASP A 91 -0.05 18.05 45.52
N PRO A 92 0.97 18.86 45.89
CA PRO A 92 2.36 18.62 45.51
C PRO A 92 2.90 17.24 45.90
N ALA A 93 2.38 16.61 46.96
CA ALA A 93 2.75 15.25 47.37
C ALA A 93 2.39 14.19 46.32
N LYS A 94 1.37 14.44 45.48
CA LYS A 94 1.02 13.58 44.34
C LYS A 94 2.01 13.69 43.18
N GLY A 95 2.90 14.69 43.18
CA GLY A 95 3.89 14.95 42.14
C GLY A 95 3.57 16.16 41.23
N LEU A 96 2.36 16.72 41.32
CA LEU A 96 1.98 17.98 40.71
C LEU A 96 0.71 18.55 41.39
N ASP A 97 0.56 19.87 41.42
CA ASP A 97 -0.65 20.57 41.85
C ASP A 97 -1.06 21.64 40.82
N TYR A 98 -2.28 21.56 40.31
CA TYR A 98 -2.88 22.55 39.40
C TYR A 98 -2.90 23.99 39.95
N LYS A 99 -2.91 24.17 41.28
CA LYS A 99 -2.92 25.50 41.93
C LYS A 99 -1.54 26.16 41.92
N THR A 100 -0.45 25.40 41.95
CA THR A 100 0.91 25.94 42.12
C THR A 100 1.86 25.67 40.94
N VAL A 101 1.46 24.85 39.96
CA VAL A 101 2.26 24.60 38.76
C VAL A 101 2.54 25.91 37.99
N ASN A 102 3.79 26.11 37.59
CA ASN A 102 4.19 27.17 36.68
C ASN A 102 3.76 26.79 35.25
N VAL A 103 3.11 27.70 34.55
CA VAL A 103 2.61 27.49 33.19
C VAL A 103 3.35 28.40 32.23
N ILE A 104 4.01 27.80 31.23
CA ILE A 104 4.74 28.50 30.18
C ILE A 104 3.99 28.31 28.86
N VAL A 105 3.76 29.41 28.13
CA VAL A 105 3.13 29.40 26.81
C VAL A 105 4.12 29.97 25.80
N ALA A 106 4.56 29.14 24.85
CA ALA A 106 5.47 29.49 23.77
C ALA A 106 4.86 29.08 22.42
N VAL A 107 3.67 29.60 22.15
CA VAL A 107 2.86 29.29 20.96
C VAL A 107 3.00 30.41 19.93
N GLU A 108 3.26 30.06 18.68
CA GLU A 108 3.30 30.97 17.53
C GLU A 108 2.15 30.67 16.54
N GLN A 109 2.03 31.46 15.47
CA GLN A 109 1.09 31.17 14.37
C GLN A 109 1.71 30.16 13.40
N GLN A 110 0.89 29.34 12.74
CA GLN A 110 1.36 28.41 11.71
C GLN A 110 2.03 29.15 10.55
N SER A 111 3.18 28.66 10.11
CA SER A 111 3.93 29.22 8.97
C SER A 111 3.04 29.41 7.73
N PRO A 112 3.01 30.62 7.13
CA PRO A 112 2.29 30.87 5.87
C PRO A 112 2.75 29.95 4.72
N ASP A 113 4.03 29.54 4.72
CA ASP A 113 4.57 28.65 3.70
C ASP A 113 3.98 27.24 3.75
N ILE A 114 3.55 26.80 4.95
CA ILE A 114 2.81 25.54 5.13
C ILE A 114 1.33 25.78 4.77
N ALA A 115 0.72 26.84 5.31
CA ALA A 115 -0.70 27.13 5.11
C ALA A 115 -1.09 27.19 3.61
N GLN A 116 -0.31 27.90 2.78
CA GLN A 116 -0.56 28.01 1.33
C GLN A 116 -0.51 26.67 0.56
N SER A 117 0.08 25.62 1.15
CA SER A 117 0.17 24.29 0.54
C SER A 117 -0.94 23.33 1.00
N VAL A 118 -1.61 23.63 2.11
CA VAL A 118 -2.63 22.78 2.76
C VAL A 118 -4.03 23.34 2.55
N ASP A 119 -4.18 24.67 2.60
CA ASP A 119 -5.45 25.34 2.41
C ASP A 119 -5.87 25.35 0.93
N ALA A 120 -7.12 24.96 0.67
CA ALA A 120 -7.68 24.82 -0.66
C ALA A 120 -9.07 25.45 -0.77
N VAL A 121 -9.54 25.68 -2.00
CA VAL A 121 -10.86 26.27 -2.28
C VAL A 121 -12.00 25.28 -2.03
N THR A 122 -11.76 23.99 -2.25
CA THR A 122 -12.72 22.90 -1.97
C THR A 122 -12.17 21.91 -0.95
N GLU A 123 -13.06 21.21 -0.23
CA GLU A 123 -12.67 20.21 0.78
C GLU A 123 -11.96 19.00 0.13
N GLU A 124 -12.40 18.65 -1.08
CA GLU A 124 -11.81 17.67 -2.01
C GLU A 124 -10.35 17.95 -2.42
N GLU A 125 -9.89 19.20 -2.29
CA GLU A 125 -8.56 19.66 -2.71
C GLU A 125 -7.60 19.95 -1.53
N ILE A 126 -8.05 19.78 -0.28
CA ILE A 126 -7.20 19.98 0.91
C ILE A 126 -6.04 18.98 0.89
N GLY A 127 -4.82 19.51 0.81
CA GLY A 127 -3.58 18.72 0.83
C GLY A 127 -3.29 18.12 2.21
N ALA A 128 -2.42 17.11 2.25
CA ALA A 128 -1.93 16.59 3.52
C ALA A 128 -1.12 17.66 4.28
N GLY A 129 -1.39 17.83 5.58
CA GLY A 129 -0.74 18.83 6.43
C GLY A 129 0.77 18.65 6.61
N ASP A 130 1.28 17.44 6.35
CA ASP A 130 2.69 17.07 6.27
C ASP A 130 2.81 15.82 5.36
N GLN A 131 4.03 15.40 5.03
CA GLN A 131 4.29 14.04 4.58
C GLN A 131 4.12 13.03 5.73
N GLY A 132 3.86 11.76 5.41
CA GLY A 132 3.88 10.72 6.44
C GLY A 132 3.38 9.36 5.99
N ILE A 133 3.39 8.43 6.95
CA ILE A 133 2.93 7.04 6.81
C ILE A 133 1.95 6.76 7.95
N MET A 134 0.83 6.10 7.67
CA MET A 134 -0.22 5.77 8.66
C MET A 134 -0.65 4.32 8.52
N PHE A 135 -0.98 3.68 9.64
CA PHE A 135 -1.36 2.27 9.69
C PHE A 135 -2.70 2.04 10.38
N GLY A 136 -3.53 1.24 9.73
CA GLY A 136 -4.81 0.73 10.20
C GLY A 136 -4.69 -0.74 10.53
N TYR A 137 -5.11 -1.16 11.73
CA TYR A 137 -5.12 -2.58 12.08
C TYR A 137 -6.44 -3.00 12.71
N ALA A 138 -6.85 -4.22 12.40
CA ALA A 138 -7.99 -4.89 13.01
C ALA A 138 -7.79 -6.41 12.99
N THR A 139 -8.40 -7.10 13.96
CA THR A 139 -8.46 -8.56 14.02
C THR A 139 -9.66 -9.03 14.83
N ASN A 140 -10.20 -10.21 14.52
CA ASN A 140 -11.30 -10.87 15.21
C ASN A 140 -11.00 -11.41 16.63
N GLU A 141 -9.85 -11.11 17.23
CA GLU A 141 -9.50 -11.54 18.60
C GLU A 141 -10.46 -11.05 19.69
N THR A 142 -11.09 -9.88 19.49
CA THR A 142 -12.06 -9.29 20.43
C THR A 142 -13.23 -8.63 19.69
N GLU A 143 -14.33 -8.38 20.40
CA GLU A 143 -15.54 -7.73 19.88
C GLU A 143 -15.28 -6.28 19.39
N GLU A 144 -14.27 -5.62 19.95
CA GLU A 144 -13.81 -4.29 19.52
C GLU A 144 -12.91 -4.35 18.27
N PHE A 145 -12.67 -5.54 17.71
CA PHE A 145 -11.76 -5.83 16.61
C PHE A 145 -10.30 -5.41 16.88
N MET A 146 -9.80 -5.67 18.08
CA MET A 146 -8.47 -5.26 18.56
C MET A 146 -7.66 -6.45 19.09
N PRO A 147 -6.32 -6.34 19.22
CA PRO A 147 -5.52 -7.39 19.82
C PRO A 147 -5.80 -7.53 21.32
N LEU A 148 -6.01 -8.75 21.81
CA LEU A 148 -6.41 -8.99 23.20
C LEU A 148 -5.38 -8.44 24.21
N SER A 149 -4.07 -8.60 23.96
CA SER A 149 -3.02 -8.11 24.86
C SER A 149 -3.12 -6.60 25.11
N HIS A 150 -3.41 -5.82 24.07
CA HIS A 150 -3.59 -4.37 24.20
C HIS A 150 -4.91 -4.02 24.89
N VAL A 151 -6.01 -4.69 24.51
CA VAL A 151 -7.34 -4.47 25.13
C VAL A 151 -7.31 -4.72 26.63
N LEU A 152 -6.64 -5.79 27.10
CA LEU A 152 -6.54 -6.09 28.52
C LEU A 152 -5.66 -5.06 29.26
N ALA A 153 -4.49 -4.70 28.74
CA ALA A 153 -3.64 -3.68 29.36
C ALA A 153 -4.37 -2.34 29.50
N THR A 154 -4.98 -1.87 28.41
CA THR A 154 -5.74 -0.60 28.40
C THR A 154 -6.96 -0.62 29.32
N LYS A 155 -7.69 -1.73 29.42
CA LYS A 155 -8.80 -1.86 30.38
C LYS A 155 -8.32 -1.91 31.83
N LEU A 156 -7.18 -2.54 32.13
CA LEU A 156 -6.58 -2.49 33.48
C LEU A 156 -6.20 -1.06 33.87
N GLY A 157 -5.53 -0.31 32.97
CA GLY A 157 -5.16 1.09 33.21
C GLY A 157 -6.37 2.01 33.41
N SER A 158 -7.45 1.79 32.66
CA SER A 158 -8.72 2.49 32.83
C SER A 158 -9.41 2.16 34.16
N ARG A 159 -9.49 0.86 34.51
CA ARG A 159 -10.06 0.38 35.77
C ARG A 159 -9.29 0.89 36.99
N LEU A 160 -7.97 1.00 36.91
CA LEU A 160 -7.10 1.57 37.96
C LEU A 160 -7.46 3.04 38.26
N THR A 161 -7.74 3.84 37.22
CA THR A 161 -8.29 5.19 37.39
C THR A 161 -9.69 5.18 38.00
N GLU A 162 -10.55 4.27 37.56
CA GLU A 162 -11.94 4.19 38.04
C GLU A 162 -12.00 3.97 39.55
N VAL A 163 -11.27 2.96 40.07
CA VAL A 163 -11.25 2.62 41.51
C VAL A 163 -10.60 3.70 42.38
N ARG A 164 -9.70 4.52 41.82
CA ARG A 164 -9.21 5.76 42.43
C ARG A 164 -10.32 6.83 42.47
N LYS A 165 -10.88 7.19 41.32
CA LYS A 165 -11.84 8.31 41.17
C LYS A 165 -13.18 8.06 41.88
N ASN A 166 -13.59 6.81 42.05
CA ASN A 166 -14.80 6.44 42.79
C ASN A 166 -14.56 6.16 44.30
N GLY A 167 -13.31 6.23 44.77
CA GLY A 167 -12.96 6.00 46.18
C GLY A 167 -13.00 4.54 46.64
N THR A 168 -13.03 3.55 45.73
CA THR A 168 -12.91 2.13 46.10
C THR A 168 -11.52 1.80 46.65
N LEU A 169 -10.47 2.43 46.08
CA LEU A 169 -9.08 2.34 46.52
C LEU A 169 -8.52 3.77 46.61
N ASP A 170 -8.79 4.43 47.74
CA ASP A 170 -8.42 5.81 48.04
C ASP A 170 -6.89 6.03 48.18
N TRP A 171 -6.15 4.98 48.52
CA TRP A 171 -4.68 4.97 48.55
C TRP A 171 -4.02 5.11 47.17
N ILE A 172 -4.76 4.97 46.06
CA ILE A 172 -4.20 5.08 44.70
C ILE A 172 -4.02 6.55 44.28
N LEU A 173 -2.81 6.89 43.86
CA LEU A 173 -2.45 8.21 43.32
C LEU A 173 -2.48 8.21 41.77
N PRO A 174 -2.38 9.37 41.08
CA PRO A 174 -2.74 9.43 39.67
C PRO A 174 -1.91 8.57 38.70
N ASP A 175 -0.59 8.48 38.84
CA ASP A 175 0.28 7.80 37.86
C ASP A 175 0.17 6.26 37.96
N GLY A 176 -0.07 5.57 36.84
CA GLY A 176 -0.27 4.13 36.81
C GLY A 176 0.09 3.48 35.47
N LYS A 177 0.80 2.36 35.54
CA LYS A 177 1.34 1.62 34.39
C LYS A 177 0.92 0.15 34.47
N THR A 178 0.59 -0.44 33.32
CA THR A 178 0.04 -1.80 33.21
C THR A 178 0.63 -2.53 32.01
N GLN A 179 0.89 -3.83 32.15
CA GLN A 179 1.42 -4.67 31.07
C GLN A 179 0.79 -6.06 31.12
N VAL A 180 0.40 -6.59 29.97
CA VAL A 180 -0.21 -7.92 29.85
C VAL A 180 0.54 -8.72 28.78
N THR A 181 1.08 -9.86 29.19
CA THR A 181 1.63 -10.89 28.30
C THR A 181 0.58 -11.97 28.09
N VAL A 182 0.14 -12.13 26.85
CA VAL A 182 -0.83 -13.15 26.42
C VAL A 182 -0.08 -14.26 25.69
N GLU A 183 -0.47 -15.50 25.98
CA GLU A 183 -0.05 -16.68 25.26
C GLU A 183 -0.97 -16.91 24.07
N TYR A 184 -0.39 -16.95 22.88
CA TYR A 184 -1.10 -17.02 21.60
C TYR A 184 -0.74 -18.29 20.86
N LYS A 185 -1.72 -18.85 20.14
CA LYS A 185 -1.50 -19.91 19.15
C LYS A 185 -1.79 -19.35 17.76
N GLU A 186 -0.80 -19.39 16.88
CA GLU A 186 -0.94 -19.06 15.46
C GLU A 186 -1.55 -20.24 14.70
N VAL A 187 -2.64 -20.01 13.96
CA VAL A 187 -3.25 -20.98 13.05
C VAL A 187 -3.64 -20.26 11.77
N ASN A 188 -3.00 -20.61 10.64
CA ASN A 188 -3.29 -20.05 9.31
C ASN A 188 -3.26 -18.50 9.26
N GLY A 189 -2.33 -17.86 9.99
CA GLY A 189 -2.23 -16.39 10.12
C GLY A 189 -3.15 -15.78 11.19
N CYS A 190 -4.17 -16.49 11.66
CA CYS A 190 -5.01 -16.07 12.78
C CYS A 190 -4.29 -16.31 14.11
N MET A 191 -4.30 -15.33 15.02
CA MET A 191 -3.75 -15.49 16.37
C MET A 191 -4.89 -15.74 17.35
N ILE A 192 -4.88 -16.91 17.98
CA ILE A 192 -5.91 -17.35 18.90
C ILE A 192 -5.37 -17.17 20.33
N PRO A 193 -5.88 -16.23 21.14
CA PRO A 193 -5.49 -16.11 22.54
C PRO A 193 -5.82 -17.40 23.31
N GLN A 194 -4.83 -17.96 24.01
CA GLN A 194 -5.02 -19.13 24.86
C GLN A 194 -5.28 -18.70 26.31
N ARG A 195 -4.39 -17.89 26.87
CA ARG A 195 -4.38 -17.48 28.29
C ARG A 195 -3.54 -16.22 28.52
N VAL A 196 -3.70 -15.57 29.66
CA VAL A 196 -2.78 -14.52 30.15
C VAL A 196 -1.64 -15.20 30.90
N HIS A 197 -0.43 -15.06 30.37
CA HIS A 197 0.80 -15.61 30.97
C HIS A 197 1.30 -14.71 32.11
N THR A 198 1.22 -13.38 31.95
CA THR A 198 1.72 -12.44 32.96
C THR A 198 0.92 -11.14 32.99
N VAL A 199 0.61 -10.65 34.18
CA VAL A 199 0.09 -9.30 34.42
C VAL A 199 1.09 -8.53 35.28
N VAL A 200 1.46 -7.33 34.84
CA VAL A 200 2.21 -6.35 35.63
C VAL A 200 1.32 -5.14 35.89
N ILE A 201 1.27 -4.67 37.14
CA ILE A 201 0.68 -3.37 37.49
C ILE A 201 1.68 -2.66 38.39
N SER A 202 2.04 -1.43 38.01
CA SER A 202 2.81 -0.49 38.80
C SER A 202 1.99 0.78 38.99
N THR A 203 1.36 0.92 40.15
CA THR A 203 0.51 2.07 40.50
C THR A 203 1.18 2.96 41.53
N GLN A 204 1.05 4.28 41.35
CA GLN A 204 1.42 5.24 42.36
C GLN A 204 0.47 5.11 43.58
N HIS A 205 1.00 5.29 44.79
CA HIS A 205 0.24 5.07 46.03
C HIS A 205 0.64 6.01 47.17
N THR A 206 -0.21 6.13 48.18
CA THR A 206 0.08 6.83 49.44
C THR A 206 1.14 6.10 50.28
N GLU A 207 1.73 6.79 51.25
CA GLU A 207 2.91 6.28 51.98
C GLU A 207 2.62 5.09 52.92
N ASP A 208 1.36 4.92 53.30
CA ASP A 208 0.83 4.13 54.42
C ASP A 208 0.28 2.75 54.04
N VAL A 209 -0.15 2.55 52.79
CA VAL A 209 -0.62 1.25 52.31
C VAL A 209 0.55 0.26 52.11
N THR A 210 0.37 -1.01 52.52
CA THR A 210 1.40 -2.04 52.41
C THR A 210 1.36 -2.77 51.06
N ASN A 211 2.48 -3.35 50.62
CA ASN A 211 2.53 -4.09 49.35
C ASN A 211 1.61 -5.33 49.34
N GLU A 212 1.40 -5.95 50.50
CA GLU A 212 0.47 -7.07 50.67
C GLU A 212 -0.98 -6.62 50.42
N GLN A 213 -1.36 -5.42 50.90
CA GLN A 213 -2.67 -4.85 50.62
C GLN A 213 -2.78 -4.40 49.15
N ILE A 214 -1.77 -3.70 48.62
CA ILE A 214 -1.72 -3.33 47.19
C ILE A 214 -1.95 -4.56 46.31
N ALA A 215 -1.27 -5.68 46.59
CA ALA A 215 -1.41 -6.91 45.83
C ALA A 215 -2.83 -7.52 45.94
N ALA A 216 -3.41 -7.58 47.13
CA ALA A 216 -4.75 -8.12 47.35
C ALA A 216 -5.85 -7.25 46.71
N ASP A 217 -5.74 -5.93 46.87
CA ASP A 217 -6.70 -4.96 46.35
C ASP A 217 -6.64 -4.86 44.81
N LEU A 218 -5.45 -4.82 44.21
CA LEU A 218 -5.29 -4.84 42.74
C LEU A 218 -5.81 -6.14 42.13
N MET A 219 -5.55 -7.30 42.76
CA MET A 219 -6.07 -8.58 42.31
C MET A 219 -7.61 -8.56 42.23
N LYS A 220 -8.25 -8.20 43.35
CA LYS A 220 -9.70 -8.25 43.53
C LYS A 220 -10.45 -7.16 42.76
N HIS A 221 -9.99 -5.91 42.83
CA HIS A 221 -10.76 -4.75 42.34
C HIS A 221 -10.34 -4.26 40.96
N VAL A 222 -9.17 -4.67 40.45
CA VAL A 222 -8.67 -4.28 39.12
C VAL A 222 -8.53 -5.48 38.18
N ILE A 223 -7.81 -6.54 38.57
CA ILE A 223 -7.52 -7.68 37.68
C ILE A 223 -8.74 -8.55 37.45
N GLN A 224 -9.34 -9.09 38.51
CA GLN A 224 -10.55 -9.94 38.44
C GLN A 224 -11.79 -9.17 37.93
N ALA A 225 -11.75 -7.83 37.96
CA ALA A 225 -12.79 -6.96 37.40
C ALA A 225 -12.65 -6.73 35.87
N VAL A 226 -11.51 -7.09 35.26
CA VAL A 226 -11.19 -6.80 33.85
C VAL A 226 -10.87 -8.06 33.04
N ILE A 227 -10.04 -8.96 33.58
CA ILE A 227 -9.64 -10.18 32.89
C ILE A 227 -10.62 -11.29 33.24
N SER A 228 -11.33 -11.79 32.23
CA SER A 228 -12.25 -12.91 32.38
C SER A 228 -11.51 -14.18 32.81
N GLU A 229 -12.07 -14.92 33.76
CA GLU A 229 -11.51 -16.15 34.34
C GLU A 229 -11.07 -17.19 33.30
N LYS A 230 -11.72 -17.22 32.12
CA LYS A 230 -11.32 -18.11 31.00
C LYS A 230 -9.89 -17.90 30.47
N TYR A 231 -9.23 -16.80 30.85
CA TYR A 231 -7.85 -16.49 30.48
C TYR A 231 -6.90 -16.48 31.69
N LEU A 232 -7.36 -16.83 32.90
CA LEU A 232 -6.56 -16.84 34.13
C LEU A 232 -6.46 -18.27 34.66
N ASP A 233 -5.27 -18.67 35.12
CA ASP A 233 -5.04 -19.98 35.73
C ASP A 233 -4.01 -19.92 36.87
N ASP A 234 -3.70 -21.08 37.44
CA ASP A 234 -2.71 -21.25 38.50
C ASP A 234 -1.26 -20.99 38.05
N GLN A 235 -1.05 -20.78 36.75
CA GLN A 235 0.23 -20.45 36.12
C GLN A 235 0.28 -19.01 35.61
N THR A 236 -0.75 -18.18 35.81
CA THR A 236 -0.68 -16.75 35.49
C THR A 236 0.23 -16.05 36.50
N ILE A 237 1.28 -15.39 36.01
CA ILE A 237 2.25 -14.67 36.85
C ILE A 237 1.75 -13.25 37.13
N TYR A 238 1.80 -12.83 38.39
CA TYR A 238 1.37 -11.49 38.81
C TYR A 238 2.54 -10.69 39.40
N HIS A 239 2.81 -9.52 38.84
CA HIS A 239 3.82 -8.57 39.34
C HIS A 239 3.13 -7.27 39.73
N LEU A 240 2.80 -7.14 41.02
CA LEU A 240 2.02 -6.03 41.57
C LEU A 240 2.95 -5.14 42.40
N ASN A 241 3.12 -3.88 41.97
CA ASN A 241 4.17 -2.95 42.41
C ASN A 241 5.57 -3.59 42.57
N PRO A 242 6.13 -4.24 41.51
CA PRO A 242 7.41 -4.97 41.60
C PRO A 242 8.64 -4.11 41.92
N SER A 243 8.53 -2.77 41.90
CA SER A 243 9.55 -1.85 42.40
C SER A 243 9.57 -1.70 43.92
N GLY A 244 8.59 -2.25 44.65
CA GLY A 244 8.50 -2.26 46.11
C GLY A 244 8.02 -0.95 46.78
N ARG A 245 8.18 0.20 46.13
CA ARG A 245 7.53 1.48 46.52
C ARG A 245 7.41 2.40 45.31
N PHE A 246 6.26 3.06 45.15
CA PHE A 246 5.99 4.04 44.10
C PHE A 246 5.11 5.17 44.64
N VAL A 247 5.66 6.00 45.55
CA VAL A 247 4.95 7.17 46.09
C VAL A 247 5.16 8.41 45.20
N ILE A 248 6.40 8.66 44.79
CA ILE A 248 6.74 9.77 43.89
C ILE A 248 6.45 9.34 42.45
N GLY A 249 5.42 9.92 41.84
CA GLY A 249 5.03 9.69 40.45
C GLY A 249 4.81 10.99 39.68
N GLY A 250 4.20 10.89 38.50
CA GLY A 250 3.82 12.04 37.69
C GLY A 250 5.02 12.86 37.21
N PRO A 251 4.82 14.16 36.89
CA PRO A 251 5.88 15.05 36.43
C PRO A 251 7.03 15.26 37.43
N HIS A 252 6.83 14.96 38.71
CA HIS A 252 7.94 14.90 39.69
C HIS A 252 8.79 13.64 39.46
N GLY A 253 8.18 12.46 39.37
CA GLY A 253 8.87 11.19 39.13
C GLY A 253 9.58 11.15 37.76
N ASP A 254 8.85 11.37 36.67
CA ASP A 254 9.35 11.27 35.29
C ASP A 254 9.07 12.56 34.50
N ALA A 255 9.63 12.71 33.30
CA ALA A 255 9.26 13.78 32.39
C ALA A 255 8.03 13.36 31.56
N GLY A 256 7.22 14.32 31.16
CA GLY A 256 6.11 14.11 30.23
C GLY A 256 6.32 14.90 28.94
N LEU A 257 6.08 14.29 27.78
CA LEU A 257 5.94 15.00 26.51
C LEU A 257 4.79 14.40 25.69
N THR A 258 4.07 15.25 24.96
CA THR A 258 3.07 14.84 23.97
C THR A 258 3.68 13.89 22.94
N GLY A 259 2.90 12.94 22.44
CA GLY A 259 3.33 11.99 21.42
C GLY A 259 4.34 10.93 21.87
N ARG A 260 4.56 10.75 23.17
CA ARG A 260 5.48 9.72 23.72
C ARG A 260 4.79 8.40 24.07
N LYS A 261 3.55 8.20 23.64
CA LYS A 261 2.73 7.00 23.93
C LYS A 261 2.05 6.37 22.70
N ILE A 262 2.49 6.73 21.48
CA ILE A 262 1.89 6.31 20.19
C ILE A 262 1.58 4.80 20.03
N ILE A 263 2.34 3.89 20.65
CA ILE A 263 2.07 2.44 20.60
C ILE A 263 0.93 2.03 21.56
N ILE A 264 0.78 2.74 22.68
CA ILE A 264 -0.35 2.63 23.62
C ILE A 264 -1.61 3.32 23.05
N ASP A 265 -1.44 4.31 22.18
CA ASP A 265 -2.55 4.97 21.50
C ASP A 265 -3.16 4.18 20.35
N THR A 266 -2.39 3.23 19.80
CA THR A 266 -2.75 2.45 18.63
C THR A 266 -3.05 0.99 18.95
N TYR A 267 -2.06 0.09 18.83
CA TYR A 267 -2.30 -1.37 18.77
C TYR A 267 -1.43 -2.17 19.75
N GLY A 268 -0.74 -1.53 20.69
CA GLY A 268 0.06 -2.20 21.74
C GLY A 268 1.21 -3.06 21.22
N GLY A 269 1.74 -2.73 20.03
CA GLY A 269 2.83 -3.46 19.36
C GLY A 269 2.39 -4.33 18.18
N TRP A 270 1.09 -4.55 17.99
CA TRP A 270 0.54 -5.27 16.83
C TRP A 270 0.44 -4.39 15.57
N GLY A 271 0.28 -5.02 14.42
CA GLY A 271 0.21 -4.32 13.13
C GLY A 271 1.54 -3.61 12.83
N ALA A 272 1.49 -2.29 12.67
CA ALA A 272 2.66 -1.42 12.53
C ALA A 272 2.33 0.01 12.97
N HIS A 273 3.35 0.87 13.07
CA HIS A 273 3.20 2.29 13.38
C HIS A 273 4.07 3.17 12.47
N GLY A 274 3.52 4.30 12.03
CA GLY A 274 4.18 5.17 11.04
C GLY A 274 5.09 6.26 11.62
N GLY A 275 4.98 6.51 12.92
CA GLY A 275 5.81 7.44 13.70
C GLY A 275 5.09 8.71 14.15
N GLY A 276 4.09 9.16 13.41
CA GLY A 276 3.28 10.34 13.74
C GLY A 276 2.50 10.21 15.05
N ALA A 277 2.66 11.19 15.95
CA ALA A 277 1.81 11.35 17.13
C ALA A 277 0.44 11.94 16.78
N PHE A 278 -0.59 11.68 17.62
CA PHE A 278 -1.96 12.15 17.38
C PHE A 278 -2.33 13.42 18.15
N SER A 279 -2.08 13.46 19.47
CA SER A 279 -2.57 14.55 20.32
C SER A 279 -2.00 15.91 19.98
N GLY A 280 -2.80 16.96 20.21
CA GLY A 280 -2.44 18.35 19.91
C GLY A 280 -2.55 18.76 18.44
N LYS A 281 -2.80 17.81 17.53
CA LYS A 281 -2.89 18.07 16.08
C LYS A 281 -4.33 18.16 15.59
N ASP A 282 -4.62 19.22 14.83
CA ASP A 282 -5.87 19.33 14.07
C ASP A 282 -5.91 18.31 12.91
N THR A 283 -7.10 18.10 12.37
CA THR A 283 -7.38 16.95 11.50
C THR A 283 -6.93 17.12 10.04
N THR A 284 -6.30 18.24 9.68
CA THR A 284 -5.48 18.35 8.45
C THR A 284 -4.16 17.60 8.56
N LYS A 285 -3.65 17.35 9.78
CA LYS A 285 -2.46 16.54 10.01
C LYS A 285 -2.82 15.07 9.81
N VAL A 286 -2.38 14.52 8.69
CA VAL A 286 -2.66 13.14 8.26
C VAL A 286 -2.25 12.09 9.28
N ASP A 287 -1.24 12.36 10.12
CA ASP A 287 -0.85 11.50 11.25
C ASP A 287 -2.05 11.02 12.06
N ARG A 288 -2.96 11.94 12.39
CA ARG A 288 -4.19 11.66 13.13
C ARG A 288 -5.30 11.20 12.19
N SER A 289 -5.68 12.02 11.21
CA SER A 289 -6.89 11.77 10.42
C SER A 289 -6.77 10.57 9.49
N ALA A 290 -5.62 10.35 8.84
CA ALA A 290 -5.42 9.18 8.00
C ALA A 290 -5.14 7.90 8.79
N ALA A 291 -4.61 7.97 10.03
CA ALA A 291 -4.57 6.80 10.92
C ALA A 291 -5.98 6.40 11.39
N TYR A 292 -6.83 7.37 11.74
CA TYR A 292 -8.24 7.10 12.05
C TYR A 292 -8.97 6.50 10.83
N ALA A 293 -8.74 7.03 9.63
CA ALA A 293 -9.27 6.45 8.39
C ALA A 293 -8.74 5.03 8.13
N ALA A 294 -7.45 4.77 8.38
CA ALA A 294 -6.87 3.45 8.17
C ALA A 294 -7.47 2.43 9.15
N ARG A 295 -7.67 2.80 10.43
CA ARG A 295 -8.41 1.99 11.41
C ARG A 295 -9.84 1.72 10.95
N TRP A 296 -10.55 2.75 10.48
CA TRP A 296 -11.93 2.64 9.96
C TRP A 296 -12.03 1.63 8.81
N VAL A 297 -11.09 1.70 7.87
CA VAL A 297 -10.95 0.74 6.77
C VAL A 297 -10.68 -0.67 7.27
N ALA A 298 -9.63 -0.85 8.09
CA ALA A 298 -9.23 -2.17 8.61
C ALA A 298 -10.35 -2.85 9.41
N LYS A 299 -11.01 -2.10 10.30
CA LYS A 299 -12.16 -2.58 11.08
C LYS A 299 -13.32 -2.99 10.18
N SER A 300 -13.61 -2.21 9.14
CA SER A 300 -14.70 -2.51 8.21
C SER A 300 -14.45 -3.77 7.37
N VAL A 301 -13.20 -4.01 6.97
CA VAL A 301 -12.77 -5.22 6.23
C VAL A 301 -12.96 -6.48 7.09
N VAL A 302 -12.48 -6.47 8.35
CA VAL A 302 -12.60 -7.63 9.25
C VAL A 302 -14.04 -7.85 9.70
N ALA A 303 -14.79 -6.79 10.00
CA ALA A 303 -16.19 -6.90 10.42
C ALA A 303 -17.14 -7.47 9.35
N GLN A 304 -16.75 -7.47 8.08
CA GLN A 304 -17.49 -8.11 6.98
C GLN A 304 -16.92 -9.48 6.57
N GLY A 305 -15.97 -10.03 7.36
CA GLY A 305 -15.36 -11.33 7.10
C GLY A 305 -14.63 -11.39 5.76
N LEU A 306 -14.01 -10.27 5.34
CA LEU A 306 -13.15 -10.22 4.16
C LEU A 306 -11.71 -10.66 4.49
N ALA A 307 -11.31 -10.54 5.76
CA ALA A 307 -10.15 -11.18 6.36
C ALA A 307 -10.40 -11.39 7.87
N GLU A 308 -9.67 -12.27 8.55
CA GLU A 308 -9.74 -12.42 10.02
C GLU A 308 -8.82 -11.41 10.75
N ARG A 309 -7.77 -10.96 10.07
CA ARG A 309 -6.98 -9.77 10.43
C ARG A 309 -6.50 -9.03 9.20
N VAL A 310 -6.23 -7.75 9.35
CA VAL A 310 -5.68 -6.94 8.27
C VAL A 310 -4.83 -5.80 8.81
N LEU A 311 -3.67 -5.59 8.19
CA LEU A 311 -2.90 -4.35 8.26
C LEU A 311 -3.15 -3.56 6.96
N VAL A 312 -3.44 -2.28 7.11
CA VAL A 312 -3.64 -1.32 6.01
C VAL A 312 -2.63 -0.20 6.18
N GLN A 313 -1.92 0.19 5.12
CA GLN A 313 -0.99 1.32 5.13
C GLN A 313 -1.43 2.38 4.11
N PHE A 314 -1.41 3.64 4.54
CA PHE A 314 -1.47 4.81 3.66
C PHE A 314 -0.17 5.61 3.77
N SER A 315 0.17 6.38 2.73
CA SER A 315 1.22 7.39 2.80
C SER A 315 0.86 8.66 2.01
N TYR A 316 1.39 9.80 2.43
CA TYR A 316 1.10 11.12 1.84
C TYR A 316 2.39 11.95 1.69
N ALA A 317 2.36 12.94 0.79
CA ALA A 317 3.30 14.04 0.76
C ALA A 317 2.57 15.35 1.11
N ILE A 318 3.28 16.27 1.77
CA ILE A 318 2.75 17.59 2.13
C ILE A 318 2.13 18.30 0.91
N GLY A 319 0.94 18.86 1.09
CA GLY A 319 0.17 19.54 0.04
C GLY A 319 -0.42 18.65 -1.05
N VAL A 320 -0.28 17.32 -0.98
CA VAL A 320 -0.91 16.39 -1.93
C VAL A 320 -2.19 15.81 -1.30
N PRO A 321 -3.39 15.98 -1.92
CA PRO A 321 -4.63 15.44 -1.35
C PRO A 321 -4.74 13.92 -1.45
N HIS A 322 -4.32 13.32 -2.57
CA HIS A 322 -4.39 11.87 -2.75
C HIS A 322 -3.22 11.16 -2.05
N PRO A 323 -3.44 9.98 -1.43
CA PRO A 323 -2.35 9.16 -0.90
C PRO A 323 -1.43 8.70 -2.03
N LEU A 324 -0.13 8.64 -1.73
CA LEU A 324 0.93 8.14 -2.64
C LEU A 324 0.89 6.61 -2.75
N SER A 325 0.57 5.93 -1.65
CA SER A 325 0.37 4.48 -1.60
C SER A 325 -0.86 4.11 -0.79
N VAL A 326 -1.48 3.00 -1.18
CA VAL A 326 -2.41 2.20 -0.38
C VAL A 326 -1.91 0.77 -0.46
N HIS A 327 -1.61 0.15 0.69
CA HIS A 327 -1.15 -1.23 0.80
C HIS A 327 -1.98 -1.97 1.85
N VAL A 328 -2.14 -3.28 1.65
CA VAL A 328 -2.91 -4.19 2.50
C VAL A 328 -2.11 -5.47 2.66
N ASP A 329 -2.12 -6.02 3.88
CA ASP A 329 -1.62 -7.35 4.23
C ASP A 329 -2.67 -8.02 5.14
N SER A 330 -3.26 -9.14 4.68
CA SER A 330 -4.21 -9.92 5.48
C SER A 330 -3.56 -10.98 6.37
N TYR A 331 -2.22 -11.07 6.37
CA TYR A 331 -1.44 -12.14 6.99
C TYR A 331 -1.84 -13.54 6.47
N GLY A 332 -2.34 -13.61 5.22
CA GLY A 332 -2.89 -14.84 4.63
C GLY A 332 -4.31 -15.19 5.08
N THR A 333 -4.96 -14.35 5.88
CA THR A 333 -6.32 -14.59 6.41
C THR A 333 -7.45 -14.04 5.53
N VAL A 334 -7.13 -13.53 4.34
CA VAL A 334 -8.12 -13.07 3.34
C VAL A 334 -9.11 -14.18 2.98
N LYS A 335 -10.38 -13.78 2.84
CA LYS A 335 -11.50 -14.66 2.50
C LYS A 335 -11.23 -15.47 1.23
N SER A 336 -11.43 -16.78 1.31
CA SER A 336 -11.28 -17.70 0.17
C SER A 336 -11.96 -17.19 -1.10
N GLY A 337 -11.19 -17.09 -2.18
CA GLY A 337 -11.64 -16.53 -3.47
C GLY A 337 -11.33 -15.04 -3.68
N LEU A 338 -10.72 -14.37 -2.69
CA LEU A 338 -10.17 -13.02 -2.81
C LEU A 338 -8.66 -13.02 -2.51
N THR A 339 -7.99 -11.94 -2.89
CA THR A 339 -6.58 -11.65 -2.59
C THR A 339 -6.44 -10.29 -1.91
N ASP A 340 -5.28 -9.97 -1.34
CA ASP A 340 -5.02 -8.66 -0.76
C ASP A 340 -5.07 -7.53 -1.82
N ALA A 341 -4.86 -7.85 -3.10
CA ALA A 341 -5.08 -6.94 -4.22
C ALA A 341 -6.59 -6.66 -4.45
N ASP A 342 -7.47 -7.67 -4.33
CA ASP A 342 -8.92 -7.44 -4.32
C ASP A 342 -9.32 -6.54 -3.14
N LEU A 343 -8.71 -6.72 -1.97
CA LEU A 343 -8.95 -5.86 -0.81
C LEU A 343 -8.54 -4.40 -1.10
N VAL A 344 -7.39 -4.17 -1.74
CA VAL A 344 -6.96 -2.82 -2.17
C VAL A 344 -7.99 -2.16 -3.11
N GLU A 345 -8.54 -2.87 -4.08
CA GLU A 345 -9.55 -2.31 -5.00
C GLU A 345 -10.92 -2.12 -4.32
N ILE A 346 -11.33 -3.04 -3.43
CA ILE A 346 -12.52 -2.86 -2.59
C ILE A 346 -12.37 -1.59 -1.73
N ILE A 347 -11.17 -1.34 -1.15
CA ILE A 347 -10.91 -0.14 -0.36
C ILE A 347 -11.00 1.11 -1.24
N LYS A 348 -10.32 1.15 -2.40
CA LYS A 348 -10.38 2.28 -3.34
C LYS A 348 -11.80 2.57 -3.84
N LYS A 349 -12.64 1.55 -4.06
CA LYS A 349 -14.05 1.70 -4.47
C LYS A 349 -14.92 2.30 -3.37
N ASN A 350 -14.62 2.02 -2.10
CA ASN A 350 -15.49 2.34 -0.96
C ASN A 350 -15.01 3.50 -0.08
N PHE A 351 -13.75 3.92 -0.17
CA PHE A 351 -13.18 4.98 0.67
C PHE A 351 -12.41 6.02 -0.15
N ASP A 352 -12.82 7.27 -0.05
CA ASP A 352 -12.06 8.42 -0.55
C ASP A 352 -11.12 8.91 0.57
N LEU A 353 -9.82 8.66 0.37
CA LEU A 353 -8.79 8.83 1.39
C LEU A 353 -8.10 10.21 1.34
N ARG A 354 -8.78 11.23 0.80
CA ARG A 354 -8.27 12.61 0.79
C ARG A 354 -8.46 13.30 2.15
N PRO A 355 -7.50 14.08 2.68
CA PRO A 355 -7.57 14.66 4.03
C PRO A 355 -8.84 15.44 4.35
N GLY A 356 -9.36 16.26 3.45
CA GLY A 356 -10.64 16.96 3.66
C GLY A 356 -11.85 16.01 3.66
N VAL A 357 -11.88 15.04 2.74
CA VAL A 357 -12.95 14.04 2.66
C VAL A 357 -12.97 13.12 3.88
N ILE A 358 -11.81 12.72 4.39
CA ILE A 358 -11.67 12.01 5.67
C ILE A 358 -12.27 12.84 6.82
N GLN A 359 -11.96 14.13 6.89
CA GLN A 359 -12.50 15.04 7.92
C GLN A 359 -14.02 15.18 7.86
N ARG A 360 -14.59 15.19 6.65
CA ARG A 360 -16.03 15.25 6.40
C ARG A 360 -16.73 13.95 6.80
N ASP A 361 -16.32 12.83 6.21
CA ASP A 361 -16.97 11.53 6.37
C ASP A 361 -16.87 11.02 7.82
N LEU A 362 -15.72 11.24 8.48
CA LEU A 362 -15.53 10.94 9.91
C LEU A 362 -15.97 12.10 10.84
N LYS A 363 -16.45 13.23 10.32
CA LYS A 363 -16.96 14.38 11.11
C LYS A 363 -15.95 14.89 12.14
N LEU A 364 -14.68 15.05 11.75
CA LEU A 364 -13.57 15.28 12.68
C LEU A 364 -13.40 16.74 13.15
N LYS A 365 -14.04 17.70 12.48
CA LYS A 365 -14.10 19.13 12.89
C LYS A 365 -15.07 19.34 14.05
N ARG A 366 -14.84 18.65 15.17
CA ARG A 366 -15.65 18.70 16.40
C ARG A 366 -14.74 18.59 17.64
N PRO A 367 -15.09 19.20 18.77
CA PRO A 367 -14.33 19.07 20.01
C PRO A 367 -14.60 17.69 20.64
N ILE A 368 -13.75 16.71 20.34
CA ILE A 368 -13.89 15.30 20.74
C ILE A 368 -12.54 14.63 21.07
N MET A 369 -11.42 15.34 20.86
CA MET A 369 -10.08 14.76 20.83
C MET A 369 -9.51 14.52 22.23
N LEU A 370 -9.90 15.30 23.23
CA LEU A 370 -9.50 15.10 24.64
C LEU A 370 -9.90 13.69 25.13
N LYS A 371 -11.06 13.19 24.69
CA LYS A 371 -11.51 11.83 25.01
C LYS A 371 -10.62 10.73 24.38
N THR A 372 -9.84 11.05 23.35
CA THR A 372 -8.96 10.10 22.64
C THR A 372 -7.58 9.98 23.28
N ALA A 373 -7.08 11.05 23.91
CA ALA A 373 -5.73 11.16 24.46
C ALA A 373 -5.35 10.12 25.52
N THR A 374 -6.32 9.38 26.08
CA THR A 374 -6.10 8.32 27.07
C THR A 374 -6.89 7.06 26.74
N TYR A 375 -6.36 5.92 27.21
CA TYR A 375 -6.99 4.59 27.08
C TYR A 375 -7.23 4.15 25.62
N GLY A 376 -6.32 4.54 24.71
CA GLY A 376 -6.35 4.17 23.30
C GLY A 376 -7.31 5.01 22.45
N HIS A 377 -6.89 5.32 21.21
CA HIS A 377 -7.73 6.00 20.22
C HIS A 377 -8.67 5.02 19.49
N PHE A 378 -8.41 3.72 19.58
CA PHE A 378 -9.08 2.66 18.82
C PHE A 378 -9.72 1.59 19.71
N GLY A 379 -10.69 0.86 19.15
CA GLY A 379 -11.41 -0.20 19.86
C GLY A 379 -12.36 0.31 20.95
N ARG A 380 -12.92 1.50 20.79
CA ARG A 380 -13.81 2.14 21.79
C ARG A 380 -15.19 2.44 21.22
N ASN A 381 -16.21 2.08 22.00
CA ASN A 381 -17.63 2.22 21.61
C ASN A 381 -18.21 3.61 21.96
N ASP A 382 -17.39 4.66 21.85
CA ASP A 382 -17.83 6.04 22.05
C ASP A 382 -18.50 6.55 20.76
N ALA A 383 -19.71 7.10 20.87
CA ALA A 383 -20.50 7.54 19.71
C ALA A 383 -19.83 8.70 18.93
N ASP A 384 -18.87 9.41 19.53
CA ASP A 384 -18.09 10.43 18.83
C ASP A 384 -17.00 9.84 17.93
N PHE A 385 -16.55 8.61 18.20
CA PHE A 385 -15.42 7.97 17.53
C PHE A 385 -15.91 7.28 16.26
N THR A 386 -16.31 8.09 15.28
CA THR A 386 -16.85 7.68 13.99
C THR A 386 -16.01 6.64 13.25
N TRP A 387 -14.68 6.64 13.42
CA TRP A 387 -13.77 5.66 12.83
C TRP A 387 -13.94 4.24 13.38
N GLU A 388 -14.58 4.07 14.54
CA GLU A 388 -14.97 2.77 15.08
C GLU A 388 -16.33 2.28 14.55
N THR A 389 -17.06 3.10 13.79
CA THR A 389 -18.32 2.71 13.12
C THR A 389 -18.01 1.96 11.82
N VAL A 390 -18.33 0.66 11.77
CA VAL A 390 -18.14 -0.18 10.57
C VAL A 390 -18.87 0.40 9.36
N LYS A 391 -18.16 0.55 8.23
CA LYS A 391 -18.74 0.92 6.94
C LYS A 391 -19.15 -0.32 6.16
N GLU A 392 -20.39 -0.39 5.71
CA GLU A 392 -20.84 -1.39 4.72
C GLU A 392 -20.09 -1.19 3.40
N LEU A 393 -19.56 -2.26 2.82
CA LEU A 393 -18.72 -2.25 1.63
C LEU A 393 -19.46 -2.82 0.42
N SER A 394 -19.38 -2.14 -0.71
CA SER A 394 -19.71 -2.70 -2.02
C SER A 394 -18.67 -3.76 -2.40
N ILE A 395 -18.91 -5.01 -2.00
CA ILE A 395 -18.06 -6.20 -2.23
C ILE A 395 -18.34 -6.81 -3.62
N GLU A 396 -18.68 -5.98 -4.62
CA GLU A 396 -18.67 -6.43 -6.01
C GLU A 396 -17.24 -6.45 -6.54
N SER A 397 -16.49 -7.49 -6.16
CA SER A 397 -15.36 -7.95 -6.97
C SER A 397 -15.91 -8.60 -8.24
N LEU A 398 -15.17 -8.48 -9.35
CA LEU A 398 -15.44 -9.21 -10.59
C LEU A 398 -15.53 -10.73 -10.31
N THR A 399 -14.75 -11.24 -9.36
CA THR A 399 -14.77 -12.65 -8.93
C THR A 399 -16.09 -13.03 -8.26
N THR A 400 -16.71 -12.11 -7.51
CA THR A 400 -18.03 -12.32 -6.88
C THR A 400 -19.15 -12.29 -7.92
N GLN A 401 -19.11 -11.34 -8.86
CA GLN A 401 -20.05 -11.27 -9.98
C GLN A 401 -19.93 -12.50 -10.89
N LEU A 402 -18.72 -12.92 -11.26
CA LEU A 402 -18.45 -14.13 -12.04
C LEU A 402 -18.90 -15.40 -11.31
N THR A 403 -18.67 -15.52 -10.00
CA THR A 403 -19.13 -16.68 -9.21
C THR A 403 -20.65 -16.75 -9.15
N ALA A 404 -21.32 -15.63 -8.88
CA ALA A 404 -22.79 -15.56 -8.88
C ALA A 404 -23.39 -15.87 -10.26
N LEU A 405 -22.76 -15.40 -11.33
CA LEU A 405 -23.17 -15.69 -12.72
C LEU A 405 -22.95 -17.17 -13.08
N LYS A 406 -21.80 -17.76 -12.70
CA LYS A 406 -21.50 -19.19 -12.85
C LYS A 406 -22.53 -20.04 -12.10
N GLN A 407 -22.91 -19.66 -10.88
CA GLN A 407 -23.96 -20.32 -10.08
C GLN A 407 -25.33 -20.24 -10.77
N GLN A 408 -25.75 -19.06 -11.23
CA GLN A 408 -27.01 -18.87 -11.96
C GLN A 408 -27.08 -19.63 -13.29
N ILE A 409 -25.94 -19.92 -13.94
CA ILE A 409 -25.87 -20.74 -15.16
C ILE A 409 -25.96 -22.24 -14.85
N LEU A 410 -25.47 -22.68 -13.68
CA LEU A 410 -25.52 -24.05 -13.17
C LEU A 410 -26.93 -24.47 -12.73
N GLU A 411 -27.69 -23.56 -12.12
CA GLU A 411 -29.03 -23.86 -11.54
C GLU A 411 -30.18 -23.88 -12.58
N LEU A 412 -29.89 -23.69 -13.88
CA LEU A 412 -30.91 -23.69 -14.94
C LEU A 412 -31.43 -25.10 -15.28
N PRO A 413 -32.75 -25.36 -15.23
CA PRO A 413 -33.32 -26.65 -15.59
C PRO A 413 -33.00 -27.11 -17.03
N VAL A 414 -32.65 -28.39 -17.17
CA VAL A 414 -32.34 -29.03 -18.45
C VAL A 414 -33.65 -29.26 -19.23
N GLY A 415 -34.05 -28.32 -20.08
CA GLY A 415 -35.28 -28.45 -20.88
C GLY A 415 -35.47 -27.49 -22.07
N HIS A 416 -34.89 -26.28 -22.05
CA HIS A 416 -35.08 -25.30 -23.14
C HIS A 416 -33.78 -24.62 -23.58
N GLU A 417 -33.10 -25.21 -24.57
CA GLU A 417 -31.85 -24.71 -25.15
C GLU A 417 -31.94 -23.26 -25.62
N HIS A 418 -33.04 -22.88 -26.29
CA HIS A 418 -33.19 -21.55 -26.88
C HIS A 418 -33.21 -20.41 -25.85
N HIS A 419 -33.84 -20.62 -24.68
CA HIS A 419 -33.77 -19.67 -23.57
C HIS A 419 -32.40 -19.66 -22.89
N ARG A 420 -31.67 -20.79 -22.91
CA ARG A 420 -30.30 -20.89 -22.38
C ARG A 420 -29.35 -20.05 -23.22
N SER A 421 -29.36 -20.21 -24.55
CA SER A 421 -28.55 -19.40 -25.47
C SER A 421 -28.83 -17.91 -25.36
N LEU A 422 -30.11 -17.51 -25.28
CA LEU A 422 -30.48 -16.09 -25.18
C LEU A 422 -30.01 -15.46 -23.86
N ARG A 423 -30.12 -16.17 -22.73
CA ARG A 423 -29.62 -15.69 -21.43
C ARG A 423 -28.10 -15.74 -21.30
N ILE A 424 -27.44 -16.72 -21.93
CA ILE A 424 -25.97 -16.73 -22.03
C ILE A 424 -25.49 -15.53 -22.86
N ALA A 425 -26.15 -15.20 -23.97
CA ALA A 425 -25.84 -14.00 -24.74
C ALA A 425 -26.04 -12.71 -23.91
N GLN A 426 -27.13 -12.59 -23.15
CA GLN A 426 -27.35 -11.45 -22.24
C GLN A 426 -26.32 -11.37 -21.11
N ALA A 427 -25.89 -12.52 -20.56
CA ALA A 427 -24.84 -12.60 -19.56
C ALA A 427 -23.48 -12.17 -20.13
N MET A 428 -23.13 -12.62 -21.35
CA MET A 428 -21.92 -12.22 -22.07
C MET A 428 -21.94 -10.74 -22.43
N ASP A 429 -23.06 -10.19 -22.88
CA ASP A 429 -23.22 -8.77 -23.20
C ASP A 429 -23.11 -7.88 -21.95
N THR A 430 -23.62 -8.37 -20.81
CA THR A 430 -23.41 -7.72 -19.50
C THR A 430 -21.94 -7.78 -19.07
N MET A 431 -21.27 -8.94 -19.23
CA MET A 431 -19.83 -9.08 -19.00
C MET A 431 -19.01 -8.14 -19.87
N ASN A 432 -19.30 -8.08 -21.18
CA ASN A 432 -18.64 -7.20 -22.13
C ASN A 432 -18.85 -5.72 -21.77
N THR A 433 -20.06 -5.35 -21.34
CA THR A 433 -20.36 -3.98 -20.87
C THR A 433 -19.58 -3.63 -19.61
N SER A 434 -19.44 -4.55 -18.65
CA SER A 434 -18.63 -4.34 -17.44
C SER A 434 -17.12 -4.30 -17.73
N MET A 435 -16.60 -5.20 -18.59
CA MET A 435 -15.20 -5.15 -19.05
C MET A 435 -14.90 -3.87 -19.83
N LYS A 436 -15.83 -3.40 -20.67
CA LYS A 436 -15.69 -2.14 -21.39
C LYS A 436 -15.65 -0.94 -20.45
N ARG A 437 -16.48 -0.90 -19.40
CA ARG A 437 -16.39 0.14 -18.35
C ARG A 437 -15.09 0.05 -17.55
N TYR A 438 -14.54 -1.15 -17.37
CA TYR A 438 -13.22 -1.35 -16.76
C TYR A 438 -12.11 -0.78 -17.66
N GLN A 439 -12.14 -1.05 -18.97
CA GLN A 439 -11.25 -0.42 -19.97
C GLN A 439 -11.45 1.11 -20.04
N GLU A 440 -12.66 1.63 -19.90
CA GLU A 440 -12.94 3.08 -19.84
C GLU A 440 -12.36 3.73 -18.55
N ASN A 441 -12.24 2.98 -17.45
CA ASN A 441 -11.49 3.39 -16.25
C ASN A 441 -9.97 3.23 -16.41
N GLU A 442 -9.51 2.25 -17.19
CA GLU A 442 -8.10 2.11 -17.58
C GLU A 442 -7.66 3.31 -18.44
N ILE A 443 -8.52 3.78 -19.35
CA ILE A 443 -8.36 5.05 -20.08
C ILE A 443 -8.38 6.28 -19.13
N ALA A 444 -9.01 6.18 -17.95
CA ALA A 444 -8.87 7.21 -16.91
C ALA A 444 -7.52 7.14 -16.16
N GLN A 445 -6.87 5.98 -16.13
CA GLN A 445 -5.49 5.83 -15.70
C GLN A 445 -4.51 6.29 -16.81
N GLU A 446 -4.83 6.11 -18.09
CA GLU A 446 -4.11 6.77 -19.20
C GLU A 446 -4.19 8.30 -19.11
N LYS A 447 -5.29 8.87 -18.61
CA LYS A 447 -5.37 10.31 -18.30
C LYS A 447 -4.44 10.74 -17.16
N LYS A 448 -4.05 9.84 -16.24
CA LYS A 448 -2.93 10.12 -15.31
C LYS A 448 -1.58 10.04 -16.03
N ASN A 449 -1.41 9.14 -17.00
CA ASN A 449 -0.22 9.13 -17.85
C ASN A 449 -0.12 10.43 -18.68
N PHE A 450 -1.22 10.97 -19.20
CA PHE A 450 -1.26 12.29 -19.86
C PHE A 450 -0.88 13.45 -18.91
N MET A 451 -1.29 13.40 -17.64
CA MET A 451 -0.80 14.33 -16.60
C MET A 451 0.68 14.13 -16.27
N MET A 452 1.27 12.97 -16.59
CA MET A 452 2.69 12.66 -16.44
C MET A 452 3.50 13.06 -17.68
N GLU A 453 2.96 12.92 -18.89
CA GLU A 453 3.47 13.52 -20.12
C GLU A 453 3.56 15.05 -19.97
N ARG A 454 2.54 15.68 -19.39
CA ARG A 454 2.58 17.12 -19.08
C ARG A 454 3.67 17.51 -18.07
N LYS A 455 4.05 16.61 -17.15
CA LYS A 455 5.22 16.81 -16.28
C LYS A 455 6.53 16.64 -17.04
N ILE A 456 6.63 15.68 -17.97
CA ILE A 456 7.79 15.53 -18.86
C ILE A 456 7.97 16.78 -19.72
N GLN A 457 6.89 17.30 -20.30
CA GLN A 457 6.90 18.52 -21.11
C GLN A 457 7.36 19.76 -20.31
N LEU A 458 6.92 19.91 -19.05
CA LEU A 458 7.41 20.96 -18.15
C LEU A 458 8.92 20.81 -17.83
N ILE A 459 9.43 19.58 -17.73
CA ILE A 459 10.87 19.30 -17.55
C ILE A 459 11.66 19.61 -18.83
N GLU A 460 11.10 19.36 -20.02
CA GLU A 460 11.69 19.78 -21.29
C GLU A 460 11.74 21.31 -21.41
N GLU A 461 10.69 22.02 -21.00
CA GLU A 461 10.65 23.48 -20.93
C GLU A 461 11.66 24.05 -19.91
N GLU A 462 11.80 23.45 -18.73
CA GLU A 462 12.86 23.82 -17.77
C GLU A 462 14.26 23.58 -18.33
N LEU A 463 14.50 22.47 -19.03
CA LEU A 463 15.78 22.19 -19.68
C LEU A 463 16.11 23.24 -20.74
N GLU A 464 15.13 23.64 -21.57
CA GLU A 464 15.33 24.68 -22.57
C GLU A 464 15.57 26.07 -21.92
N GLN A 465 14.87 26.38 -20.82
CA GLN A 465 15.12 27.56 -19.97
C GLN A 465 16.51 27.54 -19.33
N ILE A 466 17.04 26.37 -18.95
CA ILE A 466 18.41 26.22 -18.43
C ILE A 466 19.43 26.46 -19.55
N VAL A 467 19.25 25.87 -20.73
CA VAL A 467 20.13 26.10 -21.90
C VAL A 467 20.16 27.59 -22.26
N LYS A 468 18.99 28.24 -22.40
CA LYS A 468 18.88 29.68 -22.71
C LYS A 468 19.56 30.57 -21.65
N ARG A 469 19.52 30.19 -20.37
CA ARG A 469 20.25 30.90 -19.28
C ARG A 469 21.77 30.65 -19.31
N VAL A 470 22.22 29.49 -19.76
CA VAL A 470 23.65 29.20 -19.98
C VAL A 470 24.16 30.00 -21.19
N ASP A 471 23.43 29.99 -22.31
CA ASP A 471 23.78 30.76 -23.51
C ASP A 471 23.87 32.27 -23.22
N ALA A 472 22.88 32.82 -22.50
CA ALA A 472 22.89 34.24 -22.10
C ALA A 472 24.13 34.59 -21.27
N LYS A 473 24.46 33.78 -20.24
CA LYS A 473 25.69 33.98 -19.46
C LYS A 473 26.96 33.83 -20.30
N MET A 474 27.02 32.88 -21.22
CA MET A 474 28.18 32.71 -22.10
C MET A 474 28.30 33.81 -23.17
N GLN A 475 27.29 34.66 -23.37
CA GLN A 475 27.41 35.88 -24.17
C GLN A 475 28.02 37.04 -23.34
N ASP A 476 27.59 37.25 -22.10
CA ASP A 476 28.17 38.26 -21.19
C ASP A 476 29.60 37.90 -20.74
N GLU A 477 29.87 36.64 -20.42
CA GLU A 477 31.13 36.16 -19.82
C GLU A 477 32.31 36.09 -20.81
N LYS A 478 32.12 36.47 -22.09
CA LYS A 478 33.21 36.63 -23.09
C LYS A 478 34.27 37.69 -22.73
N SER A 479 34.14 38.33 -21.58
CA SER A 479 34.97 39.43 -21.10
C SER A 479 35.95 39.06 -19.96
N ALA A 480 35.85 37.87 -19.35
CA ALA A 480 36.48 37.59 -18.04
C ALA A 480 37.25 36.25 -17.93
N GLU A 481 38.26 36.04 -18.79
CA GLU A 481 39.01 34.78 -18.86
C GLU A 481 40.00 34.57 -17.68
N ARG A 482 39.52 34.01 -16.54
CA ARG A 482 40.37 33.28 -15.56
C ARG A 482 39.64 32.42 -14.50
N HIS A 483 38.42 32.73 -14.07
CA HIS A 483 37.68 31.89 -13.11
C HIS A 483 37.00 30.64 -13.74
N GLN A 484 36.74 30.72 -15.05
CA GLN A 484 36.20 29.74 -15.98
C GLN A 484 36.40 28.25 -15.58
N LYS A 485 37.65 27.79 -15.42
CA LYS A 485 38.02 26.37 -15.34
C LYS A 485 37.57 25.62 -14.07
N ARG A 486 37.16 26.31 -12.99
CA ARG A 486 36.53 25.67 -11.81
C ARG A 486 35.00 25.67 -11.91
N SER A 487 34.39 26.76 -12.37
CA SER A 487 32.93 26.88 -12.46
C SER A 487 32.36 25.91 -13.51
N GLN A 488 32.90 25.92 -14.73
CA GLN A 488 32.48 25.01 -15.81
C GLN A 488 32.59 23.54 -15.42
N LYS A 489 33.64 23.15 -14.67
CA LYS A 489 33.82 21.77 -14.19
C LYS A 489 32.81 21.38 -13.11
N CYS A 490 32.34 22.34 -12.31
CA CYS A 490 31.28 22.11 -11.32
C CYS A 490 29.93 21.91 -12.03
N LEU A 491 29.57 22.83 -12.94
CA LEU A 491 28.37 22.72 -13.78
C LEU A 491 28.35 21.43 -14.61
N LEU A 492 29.47 21.05 -15.24
CA LEU A 492 29.59 19.81 -16.00
C LEU A 492 29.40 18.56 -15.12
N ASN A 493 29.90 18.59 -13.88
CA ASN A 493 29.69 17.50 -12.92
C ASN A 493 28.22 17.43 -12.46
N GLU A 494 27.56 18.57 -12.23
CA GLU A 494 26.15 18.64 -11.81
C GLU A 494 25.19 18.20 -12.92
N VAL A 495 25.38 18.69 -14.15
CA VAL A 495 24.62 18.21 -15.34
C VAL A 495 24.82 16.70 -15.52
N LYS A 496 26.04 16.20 -15.32
CA LYS A 496 26.35 14.78 -15.44
C LYS A 496 25.77 13.93 -14.31
N ARG A 497 25.74 14.44 -13.08
CA ARG A 497 25.07 13.82 -11.93
C ARG A 497 23.55 13.75 -12.16
N ARG A 498 22.93 14.83 -12.65
CA ARG A 498 21.50 14.84 -13.02
C ARG A 498 21.21 13.87 -14.16
N TRP A 499 22.08 13.80 -15.17
CA TRP A 499 21.98 12.81 -16.25
C TRP A 499 22.08 11.36 -15.73
N GLU A 500 23.07 11.05 -14.88
CA GLU A 500 23.24 9.70 -14.30
C GLU A 500 22.04 9.30 -13.41
N VAL A 501 21.42 10.25 -12.69
CA VAL A 501 20.14 10.02 -11.97
C VAL A 501 18.96 9.83 -12.94
N MET A 502 18.83 10.69 -13.96
CA MET A 502 17.74 10.63 -14.93
C MET A 502 17.76 9.33 -15.74
N GLN A 503 18.93 8.84 -16.15
CA GLN A 503 19.04 7.51 -16.75
C GLN A 503 18.59 6.41 -15.80
N SER A 504 18.98 6.46 -14.52
CA SER A 504 18.53 5.46 -13.54
C SER A 504 17.00 5.45 -13.38
N SER A 505 16.36 6.63 -13.36
CA SER A 505 14.90 6.74 -13.31
C SER A 505 14.23 6.26 -14.60
N ILE A 506 14.85 6.46 -15.77
CA ILE A 506 14.33 5.94 -17.05
C ILE A 506 14.47 4.41 -17.10
N GLU A 507 15.63 3.85 -16.76
CA GLU A 507 15.85 2.39 -16.71
C GLU A 507 14.91 1.70 -15.71
N GLU A 508 14.61 2.34 -14.57
CA GLU A 508 13.64 1.86 -13.57
C GLU A 508 12.18 2.00 -14.04
N LEU A 509 11.84 3.06 -14.79
CA LEU A 509 10.52 3.20 -15.43
C LEU A 509 10.32 2.17 -16.56
N GLU A 510 11.33 1.97 -17.42
CA GLU A 510 11.30 0.95 -18.48
C GLU A 510 11.07 -0.45 -17.89
N ALA A 511 11.83 -0.82 -16.86
CA ALA A 511 11.64 -2.10 -16.16
C ALA A 511 10.22 -2.27 -15.62
N ARG A 512 9.66 -1.24 -14.96
CA ARG A 512 8.32 -1.30 -14.36
C ARG A 512 7.20 -1.29 -15.40
N VAL A 513 7.35 -0.61 -16.54
CA VAL A 513 6.38 -0.70 -17.65
C VAL A 513 6.41 -2.11 -18.25
N GLN A 514 7.60 -2.67 -18.47
CA GLN A 514 7.78 -3.96 -19.11
C GLN A 514 7.31 -5.15 -18.23
N GLU A 515 7.55 -5.09 -16.91
CA GLU A 515 7.12 -6.11 -15.95
C GLU A 515 5.59 -6.14 -15.74
N ASN A 516 4.93 -4.98 -15.71
CA ASN A 516 3.48 -4.89 -15.57
C ASN A 516 2.75 -5.32 -16.86
N ALA A 517 3.19 -4.85 -18.04
CA ALA A 517 2.51 -5.14 -19.30
C ALA A 517 2.57 -6.63 -19.68
N TYR A 518 3.75 -7.26 -19.60
CA TYR A 518 3.88 -8.67 -19.98
C TYR A 518 3.27 -9.63 -18.95
N SER A 519 3.63 -9.50 -17.67
CA SER A 519 3.19 -10.49 -16.68
C SER A 519 1.70 -10.40 -16.32
N PHE A 520 1.00 -9.33 -16.71
CA PHE A 520 -0.46 -9.25 -16.64
C PHE A 520 -1.10 -10.00 -17.81
N CYS A 521 -0.71 -9.68 -19.04
CA CYS A 521 -1.22 -10.34 -20.25
C CYS A 521 -0.97 -11.85 -20.26
N GLU A 522 0.21 -12.32 -19.85
CA GLU A 522 0.51 -13.76 -19.75
C GLU A 522 -0.42 -14.48 -18.75
N LYS A 523 -0.69 -13.88 -17.59
CA LYS A 523 -1.58 -14.49 -16.57
C LYS A 523 -3.03 -14.52 -17.02
N VAL A 524 -3.50 -13.46 -17.68
CA VAL A 524 -4.86 -13.37 -18.26
C VAL A 524 -5.02 -14.38 -19.39
N GLN A 525 -4.06 -14.46 -20.32
CA GLN A 525 -4.08 -15.42 -21.43
C GLN A 525 -4.01 -16.87 -20.93
N ALA A 526 -3.12 -17.19 -19.99
CA ALA A 526 -3.01 -18.53 -19.41
C ALA A 526 -4.30 -18.97 -18.70
N SER A 527 -4.97 -18.06 -17.99
CA SER A 527 -6.26 -18.33 -17.32
C SER A 527 -7.39 -18.58 -18.34
N LEU A 528 -7.49 -17.74 -19.38
CA LEU A 528 -8.47 -17.90 -20.47
C LEU A 528 -8.28 -19.23 -21.23
N VAL A 529 -7.05 -19.57 -21.60
CA VAL A 529 -6.72 -20.83 -22.29
C VAL A 529 -7.00 -22.04 -21.38
N ALA A 530 -6.79 -21.93 -20.07
CA ALA A 530 -7.13 -22.97 -19.12
C ALA A 530 -8.66 -23.18 -18.99
N GLU A 531 -9.45 -22.11 -18.84
CA GLU A 531 -10.92 -22.22 -18.81
C GLU A 531 -11.49 -22.73 -20.14
N GLN A 532 -10.97 -22.29 -21.29
CA GLN A 532 -11.40 -22.74 -22.62
C GLN A 532 -11.16 -24.24 -22.81
N ASN A 533 -9.97 -24.75 -22.50
CA ASN A 533 -9.66 -26.18 -22.62
C ASN A 533 -10.52 -27.02 -21.66
N ALA A 534 -10.71 -26.57 -20.42
CA ALA A 534 -11.59 -27.25 -19.46
C ALA A 534 -13.06 -27.30 -19.90
N LEU A 535 -13.51 -26.29 -20.67
CA LEU A 535 -14.85 -26.26 -21.29
C LEU A 535 -14.95 -27.28 -22.44
N ILE A 536 -13.94 -27.34 -23.32
CA ILE A 536 -13.89 -28.28 -24.45
C ILE A 536 -13.87 -29.74 -23.94
N THR A 537 -13.02 -30.08 -22.97
CA THR A 537 -12.95 -31.44 -22.41
C THR A 537 -14.31 -31.90 -21.86
N ARG A 538 -15.03 -31.03 -21.14
CA ARG A 538 -16.35 -31.35 -20.56
C ARG A 538 -17.47 -31.45 -21.61
N LEU A 539 -17.32 -30.80 -22.77
CA LEU A 539 -18.23 -30.95 -23.91
C LEU A 539 -18.03 -32.31 -24.61
N ASP A 540 -16.78 -32.77 -24.75
CA ASP A 540 -16.49 -34.12 -25.27
C ASP A 540 -16.97 -35.23 -24.31
N GLU A 541 -16.75 -35.06 -22.99
CA GLU A 541 -17.19 -36.01 -21.95
C GLU A 541 -18.72 -36.21 -21.90
N THR A 542 -19.52 -35.27 -22.43
CA THR A 542 -20.98 -35.27 -22.30
C THR A 542 -21.75 -35.78 -23.53
N GLN A 543 -21.05 -36.28 -24.57
CA GLN A 543 -21.57 -36.92 -25.82
C GLN A 543 -23.10 -36.99 -26.01
N LYS A 544 -23.77 -35.85 -26.26
CA LYS A 544 -25.17 -35.85 -26.70
C LYS A 544 -25.71 -34.59 -27.40
N VAL A 545 -24.84 -33.69 -27.85
CA VAL A 545 -25.25 -32.52 -28.65
C VAL A 545 -24.77 -32.65 -30.09
N SER A 546 -25.69 -32.91 -31.02
CA SER A 546 -25.40 -32.92 -32.46
C SER A 546 -25.36 -31.50 -33.01
N SER A 547 -24.35 -30.72 -32.62
CA SER A 547 -24.11 -29.38 -33.15
C SER A 547 -22.61 -29.16 -33.34
N SER A 548 -22.08 -29.64 -34.49
CA SER A 548 -20.73 -29.23 -34.92
C SER A 548 -20.66 -27.71 -34.94
N LYS A 549 -21.70 -27.06 -35.46
CA LYS A 549 -21.89 -25.60 -35.47
C LYS A 549 -21.54 -24.90 -34.16
N LEU A 550 -21.98 -25.40 -33.00
CA LEU A 550 -21.66 -24.73 -31.72
C LEU A 550 -20.19 -24.93 -31.32
N HIS A 551 -19.60 -26.09 -31.64
CA HIS A 551 -18.17 -26.34 -31.46
C HIS A 551 -17.33 -25.49 -32.43
N ASP A 552 -17.70 -25.47 -33.71
CA ASP A 552 -17.12 -24.66 -34.79
C ASP A 552 -17.21 -23.16 -34.48
N GLU A 553 -18.36 -22.68 -33.95
CA GLU A 553 -18.57 -21.29 -33.54
C GLU A 553 -17.75 -20.94 -32.28
N LEU A 554 -17.60 -21.84 -31.30
CA LEU A 554 -16.71 -21.63 -30.14
C LEU A 554 -15.22 -21.67 -30.52
N LEU A 555 -14.80 -22.54 -31.43
CA LEU A 555 -13.44 -22.56 -31.98
C LEU A 555 -13.16 -21.29 -32.79
N SER A 556 -14.11 -20.85 -33.61
CA SER A 556 -14.03 -19.61 -34.39
C SER A 556 -13.97 -18.36 -33.48
N LEU A 557 -14.77 -18.31 -32.41
CA LEU A 557 -14.74 -17.19 -31.47
C LEU A 557 -13.44 -17.18 -30.65
N GLY A 558 -12.96 -18.34 -30.20
CA GLY A 558 -11.68 -18.46 -29.49
C GLY A 558 -10.49 -18.06 -30.35
N THR A 559 -10.42 -18.55 -31.60
CA THR A 559 -9.35 -18.15 -32.55
C THR A 559 -9.47 -16.70 -33.01
N HIS A 560 -10.67 -16.13 -33.05
CA HIS A 560 -10.86 -14.70 -33.30
C HIS A 560 -10.35 -13.85 -32.13
N PHE A 561 -10.71 -14.18 -30.88
CA PHE A 561 -10.19 -13.52 -29.68
C PHE A 561 -8.67 -13.68 -29.55
N GLU A 562 -8.12 -14.87 -29.79
CA GLU A 562 -6.68 -15.11 -29.77
C GLU A 562 -5.97 -14.28 -30.85
N SER A 563 -6.52 -14.19 -32.07
CA SER A 563 -6.00 -13.34 -33.13
C SER A 563 -6.12 -11.84 -32.82
N GLU A 564 -7.19 -11.39 -32.16
CA GLU A 564 -7.37 -9.98 -31.81
C GLU A 564 -6.45 -9.57 -30.65
N ILE A 565 -6.29 -10.44 -29.64
CA ILE A 565 -5.32 -10.27 -28.55
C ILE A 565 -3.89 -10.26 -29.10
N GLN A 566 -3.52 -11.21 -29.96
CA GLN A 566 -2.19 -11.22 -30.61
C GLN A 566 -1.97 -9.97 -31.47
N SER A 567 -2.98 -9.53 -32.24
CA SER A 567 -2.92 -8.28 -33.00
C SER A 567 -2.75 -7.06 -32.09
N ARG A 568 -3.41 -7.02 -30.93
CA ARG A 568 -3.26 -5.92 -29.96
C ARG A 568 -1.91 -5.92 -29.26
N ILE A 569 -1.40 -7.09 -28.88
CA ILE A 569 -0.04 -7.26 -28.33
C ILE A 569 1.01 -6.80 -29.36
N GLN A 570 0.86 -7.18 -30.63
CA GLN A 570 1.73 -6.73 -31.71
C GLN A 570 1.62 -5.21 -31.97
N SER A 571 0.41 -4.64 -31.92
CA SER A 571 0.20 -3.19 -32.03
C SER A 571 0.89 -2.43 -30.91
N VAL A 572 0.67 -2.83 -29.65
CA VAL A 572 1.29 -2.20 -28.47
C VAL A 572 2.80 -2.40 -28.46
N ALA A 573 3.31 -3.56 -28.88
CA ALA A 573 4.75 -3.79 -29.05
C ALA A 573 5.35 -2.85 -30.11
N LEU A 574 4.68 -2.69 -31.26
CA LEU A 574 5.12 -1.82 -32.36
C LEU A 574 5.04 -0.32 -31.99
N GLU A 575 4.00 0.10 -31.25
CA GLU A 575 3.87 1.46 -30.74
C GLU A 575 4.98 1.78 -29.71
N ASN A 576 5.25 0.86 -28.79
CA ASN A 576 6.38 0.98 -27.85
C ASN A 576 7.74 0.99 -28.58
N GLU A 577 7.93 0.17 -29.62
CA GLU A 577 9.18 0.17 -30.40
C GLU A 577 9.36 1.47 -31.19
N ASN A 578 8.28 2.01 -31.77
CA ASN A 578 8.31 3.30 -32.46
C ASN A 578 8.53 4.48 -31.50
N LEU A 579 7.92 4.47 -30.32
CA LEU A 579 8.18 5.44 -29.24
C LEU A 579 9.64 5.38 -28.78
N LYS A 580 10.16 4.17 -28.54
CA LYS A 580 11.56 3.94 -28.20
C LYS A 580 12.50 4.47 -29.28
N ARG A 581 12.25 4.12 -30.55
CA ARG A 581 13.04 4.58 -31.70
C ARG A 581 13.01 6.12 -31.82
N THR A 582 11.84 6.74 -31.67
CA THR A 582 11.68 8.20 -31.67
C THR A 582 12.46 8.88 -30.53
N ASN A 583 12.45 8.28 -29.35
CA ASN A 583 13.19 8.81 -28.18
C ASN A 583 14.70 8.57 -28.30
N GLU A 584 15.15 7.43 -28.81
CA GLU A 584 16.54 7.18 -29.16
C GLU A 584 17.04 8.15 -30.25
N GLU A 585 16.25 8.44 -31.29
CA GLU A 585 16.58 9.42 -32.32
C GLU A 585 16.68 10.84 -31.76
N LYS A 586 15.70 11.29 -30.97
CA LYS A 586 15.76 12.60 -30.28
C LYS A 586 16.96 12.70 -29.33
N MET A 587 17.23 11.66 -28.55
CA MET A 587 18.35 11.60 -27.62
C MET A 587 19.70 11.62 -28.36
N ASN A 588 19.83 10.86 -29.45
CA ASN A 588 21.02 10.87 -30.31
C ASN A 588 21.21 12.24 -30.98
N ALA A 589 20.16 12.87 -31.50
CA ALA A 589 20.23 14.21 -32.09
C ALA A 589 20.67 15.28 -31.07
N ASN A 590 20.16 15.22 -29.84
CA ASN A 590 20.59 16.12 -28.76
C ASN A 590 22.01 15.80 -28.27
N MET A 591 22.40 14.54 -28.21
CA MET A 591 23.79 14.13 -27.95
C MET A 591 24.76 14.62 -29.04
N GLU A 592 24.37 14.60 -30.31
CA GLU A 592 25.26 15.04 -31.40
C GLU A 592 25.42 16.56 -31.42
N LYS A 593 24.36 17.33 -31.13
CA LYS A 593 24.48 18.76 -30.79
C LYS A 593 25.50 18.96 -29.66
N LEU A 594 25.34 18.23 -28.55
CA LEU A 594 26.22 18.33 -27.38
C LEU A 594 27.69 17.99 -27.72
N LYS A 595 27.93 16.97 -28.56
CA LYS A 595 29.26 16.62 -29.07
C LYS A 595 29.83 17.73 -29.94
N VAL A 596 29.05 18.34 -30.83
CA VAL A 596 29.51 19.46 -31.69
C VAL A 596 29.92 20.66 -30.85
N TYR A 597 29.11 21.05 -29.84
CA TYR A 597 29.49 22.10 -28.88
C TYR A 597 30.79 21.75 -28.12
N LEU A 598 30.91 20.53 -27.60
CA LEU A 598 32.12 20.08 -26.89
C LEU A 598 33.36 20.05 -27.80
N HIS A 599 33.21 19.66 -29.07
CA HIS A 599 34.34 19.56 -30.01
C HIS A 599 34.84 20.94 -30.47
N ALA A 600 33.94 21.93 -30.55
CA ALA A 600 34.27 23.30 -30.92
C ALA A 600 35.20 23.99 -29.90
N GLU A 601 35.01 23.76 -28.59
CA GLU A 601 35.89 24.33 -27.55
C GLU A 601 37.14 23.47 -27.26
N PHE A 602 37.06 22.14 -27.33
CA PHE A 602 38.18 21.28 -26.90
C PHE A 602 39.43 21.35 -27.78
N LEU A 603 39.30 21.75 -29.06
CA LEU A 603 40.44 21.81 -29.99
C LEU A 603 41.52 22.85 -29.62
N GLN A 604 41.28 23.74 -28.66
CA GLN A 604 42.28 24.70 -28.18
C GLN A 604 43.09 24.25 -26.95
N THR A 605 42.80 23.10 -26.29
CA THR A 605 43.62 22.63 -25.16
C THR A 605 43.90 21.13 -25.15
N SER A 606 45.17 20.78 -24.91
CA SER A 606 45.73 19.45 -25.21
C SER A 606 45.61 18.44 -24.07
N VAL A 607 44.48 17.70 -23.99
CA VAL A 607 44.34 16.51 -23.12
C VAL A 607 43.63 15.30 -23.80
N PRO A 608 44.24 14.61 -24.80
CA PRO A 608 43.55 13.51 -25.48
C PRO A 608 43.60 12.17 -24.73
N ALA A 609 44.80 11.63 -24.48
CA ALA A 609 45.01 10.18 -24.32
C ALA A 609 44.38 9.53 -23.07
N ILE A 610 44.22 10.26 -21.97
CA ILE A 610 43.76 9.70 -20.69
C ILE A 610 42.21 9.65 -20.63
N LEU A 611 41.53 10.67 -21.17
CA LEU A 611 40.07 10.70 -21.19
C LEU A 611 39.53 9.64 -22.15
N GLU A 612 40.10 9.56 -23.35
CA GLU A 612 39.68 8.64 -24.39
C GLU A 612 39.79 7.17 -23.94
N LYS A 613 40.90 6.81 -23.26
CA LYS A 613 41.11 5.45 -22.72
C LYS A 613 40.11 5.09 -21.61
N ARG A 614 39.61 6.07 -20.84
CA ARG A 614 38.52 5.87 -19.86
C ARG A 614 37.14 5.80 -20.53
N LEU A 615 36.87 6.61 -21.55
CA LEU A 615 35.62 6.59 -22.31
C LEU A 615 35.43 5.27 -23.06
N ARG A 616 36.43 4.84 -23.86
CA ARG A 616 36.48 3.53 -24.53
C ARG A 616 36.46 2.32 -23.55
N GLY A 617 36.57 2.58 -22.24
CA GLY A 617 36.39 1.60 -21.16
C GLY A 617 34.95 1.54 -20.64
N LYS A 618 34.32 2.69 -20.37
CA LYS A 618 32.88 2.76 -20.02
C LYS A 618 31.99 2.31 -21.20
N GLU A 619 32.30 2.77 -22.41
CA GLU A 619 31.61 2.46 -23.66
C GLU A 619 31.54 0.95 -23.94
N ARG A 620 32.67 0.23 -23.80
CA ARG A 620 32.68 -1.25 -23.89
C ARG A 620 31.86 -1.93 -22.79
N LYS A 621 31.77 -1.33 -21.60
CA LYS A 621 30.92 -1.87 -20.52
C LYS A 621 29.43 -1.66 -20.82
N VAL A 622 29.04 -0.49 -21.35
CA VAL A 622 27.68 -0.23 -21.85
C VAL A 622 27.33 -1.18 -22.99
N ILE A 623 28.19 -1.33 -24.00
CA ILE A 623 27.98 -2.27 -25.11
C ILE A 623 27.87 -3.73 -24.60
N SER A 624 28.60 -4.10 -23.54
CA SER A 624 28.45 -5.44 -22.93
C SER A 624 27.13 -5.62 -22.17
N LEU A 625 26.60 -4.55 -21.55
CA LEU A 625 25.30 -4.57 -20.87
C LEU A 625 24.15 -4.57 -21.88
N VAL A 626 24.22 -3.74 -22.92
CA VAL A 626 23.26 -3.74 -24.05
C VAL A 626 23.26 -5.12 -24.73
N ARG A 627 24.42 -5.72 -25.02
CA ARG A 627 24.49 -7.09 -25.54
C ARG A 627 23.98 -8.14 -24.55
N ALA A 628 24.14 -7.95 -23.24
CA ALA A 628 23.56 -8.84 -22.23
C ALA A 628 22.03 -8.71 -22.16
N ALA A 629 21.47 -7.52 -22.37
CA ALA A 629 20.04 -7.28 -22.49
C ALA A 629 19.49 -7.87 -23.80
N SER A 630 20.12 -7.61 -24.95
CA SER A 630 19.76 -8.23 -26.23
C SER A 630 19.86 -9.77 -26.19
N ASN A 631 20.88 -10.33 -25.54
CA ASN A 631 21.01 -11.78 -25.35
C ASN A 631 20.03 -12.36 -24.31
N ARG A 632 19.32 -11.52 -23.53
CA ARG A 632 18.16 -11.93 -22.71
C ARG A 632 16.87 -11.86 -23.53
N ALA A 633 16.67 -10.79 -24.31
CA ALA A 633 15.56 -10.68 -25.26
C ALA A 633 15.56 -11.82 -26.29
N ALA A 634 16.69 -12.07 -26.94
CA ALA A 634 16.86 -13.19 -27.89
C ALA A 634 16.77 -14.57 -27.23
N LYS A 635 16.93 -14.67 -25.90
CA LYS A 635 16.60 -15.90 -25.15
C LYS A 635 15.09 -16.04 -24.87
N GLY A 636 14.37 -14.93 -24.77
CA GLY A 636 12.91 -14.90 -24.81
C GLY A 636 12.39 -15.32 -26.19
N GLU A 637 12.93 -14.75 -27.27
CA GLU A 637 12.60 -15.16 -28.65
C GLU A 637 12.92 -16.63 -28.90
N ALA A 638 14.10 -17.12 -28.53
CA ALA A 638 14.44 -18.54 -28.68
C ALA A 638 13.59 -19.48 -27.79
N LEU A 639 13.04 -18.99 -26.66
CA LEU A 639 12.03 -19.71 -25.89
C LEU A 639 10.68 -19.71 -26.61
N LEU A 640 10.27 -18.59 -27.19
CA LEU A 640 9.04 -18.47 -27.99
C LEU A 640 9.09 -19.33 -29.26
N GLU A 641 10.22 -19.36 -29.98
CA GLU A 641 10.44 -20.27 -31.11
C GLU A 641 10.41 -21.73 -30.66
N HIS A 642 11.11 -22.10 -29.57
CA HIS A 642 11.08 -23.47 -29.07
C HIS A 642 9.68 -23.90 -28.61
N TRP A 643 8.92 -23.00 -27.99
CA TRP A 643 7.51 -23.27 -27.65
C TRP A 643 6.61 -23.31 -28.89
N GLY A 644 6.89 -22.51 -29.91
CA GLY A 644 6.25 -22.60 -31.24
C GLY A 644 6.49 -23.95 -31.90
N GLU A 645 7.73 -24.45 -31.90
CA GLU A 645 8.06 -25.80 -32.37
C GLU A 645 7.36 -26.89 -31.55
N GLN A 646 7.36 -26.77 -30.21
CA GLN A 646 6.65 -27.71 -29.33
C GLN A 646 5.13 -27.71 -29.60
N MET A 647 4.52 -26.54 -29.83
CA MET A 647 3.10 -26.38 -30.17
C MET A 647 2.78 -26.93 -31.56
N VAL A 648 3.65 -26.74 -32.56
CA VAL A 648 3.51 -27.37 -33.89
C VAL A 648 3.65 -28.90 -33.79
N VAL A 649 4.57 -29.41 -32.97
CA VAL A 649 4.70 -30.85 -32.67
C VAL A 649 3.46 -31.37 -31.93
N TYR A 650 2.86 -30.57 -31.04
CA TYR A 650 1.62 -30.91 -30.32
C TYR A 650 0.43 -30.95 -31.28
N ALA A 651 0.22 -29.92 -32.09
CA ALA A 651 -0.80 -29.89 -33.15
C ALA A 651 -0.63 -31.02 -34.17
N THR A 652 0.62 -31.41 -34.48
CA THR A 652 0.93 -32.56 -35.34
C THR A 652 0.63 -33.91 -34.66
N LYS A 653 0.80 -34.02 -33.34
CA LYS A 653 0.37 -35.19 -32.55
C LYS A 653 -1.16 -35.27 -32.50
N VAL A 654 -1.87 -34.16 -32.30
CA VAL A 654 -3.34 -34.08 -32.35
C VAL A 654 -3.84 -34.51 -33.74
N ASN A 655 -3.30 -33.95 -34.82
CA ASN A 655 -3.61 -34.37 -36.19
C ASN A 655 -3.34 -35.86 -36.47
N LYS A 656 -2.33 -36.45 -35.81
CA LYS A 656 -2.06 -37.89 -35.88
C LYS A 656 -3.06 -38.72 -35.07
N MET A 657 -3.54 -38.21 -33.93
CA MET A 657 -4.61 -38.85 -33.16
C MET A 657 -5.93 -38.81 -33.93
N GLU A 658 -6.34 -37.67 -34.49
CA GLU A 658 -7.54 -37.60 -35.36
C GLU A 658 -7.50 -38.65 -36.49
N ARG A 659 -6.36 -38.76 -37.19
CA ARG A 659 -6.19 -39.74 -38.28
C ARG A 659 -6.11 -41.19 -37.80
N ALA A 660 -5.79 -41.43 -36.53
CA ALA A 660 -5.82 -42.76 -35.92
C ALA A 660 -7.24 -43.15 -35.46
N PHE A 661 -8.04 -42.19 -34.99
CA PHE A 661 -9.43 -42.41 -34.57
C PHE A 661 -10.43 -42.43 -35.74
N PHE A 662 -10.14 -41.77 -36.88
CA PHE A 662 -11.03 -41.70 -38.05
C PHE A 662 -10.42 -42.29 -39.35
N PRO A 663 -10.41 -43.62 -39.51
CA PRO A 663 -10.08 -44.25 -40.79
C PRO A 663 -11.16 -43.96 -41.86
N ARG A 664 -10.81 -43.14 -42.87
CA ARG A 664 -11.73 -42.79 -43.97
C ARG A 664 -12.17 -44.03 -44.76
N LYS A 665 -13.48 -44.33 -44.76
CA LYS A 665 -14.09 -45.22 -45.76
C LYS A 665 -14.18 -44.52 -47.11
N ALA A 666 -13.96 -45.24 -48.20
CA ALA A 666 -14.14 -44.77 -49.57
C ALA A 666 -15.48 -45.26 -50.15
N GLY A 667 -16.15 -44.43 -50.97
CA GLY A 667 -17.30 -44.86 -51.76
C GLY A 667 -18.16 -43.75 -52.37
N HIS A 668 -18.13 -43.65 -53.71
CA HIS A 668 -19.29 -43.46 -54.63
C HIS A 668 -20.38 -42.42 -54.26
N SER A 669 -20.45 -41.25 -54.93
CA SER A 669 -21.23 -40.98 -56.18
C SER A 669 -22.72 -40.63 -55.93
N SER A 670 -23.44 -39.79 -56.68
CA SER A 670 -23.24 -39.18 -58.02
C SER A 670 -24.11 -37.90 -58.22
N SER A 671 -23.92 -37.19 -59.35
CA SER A 671 -24.91 -36.33 -60.08
C SER A 671 -25.50 -35.06 -59.38
N HIS A 672 -25.77 -33.92 -60.04
CA HIS A 672 -25.54 -33.47 -61.43
C HIS A 672 -25.69 -31.92 -61.58
N THR A 673 -24.96 -31.32 -62.55
CA THR A 673 -25.29 -30.18 -63.48
C THR A 673 -26.40 -29.14 -63.15
N ILE A 674 -26.37 -27.84 -63.56
CA ILE A 674 -25.49 -27.01 -64.44
C ILE A 674 -25.86 -25.51 -64.24
N PHE A 675 -24.93 -24.56 -64.40
CA PHE A 675 -25.06 -23.36 -65.28
C PHE A 675 -23.74 -22.58 -65.45
N ARG A 676 -23.62 -21.87 -66.58
CA ARG A 676 -22.50 -21.02 -67.07
C ARG A 676 -22.85 -19.52 -66.91
N GLU A 677 -22.04 -18.49 -67.22
CA GLU A 677 -20.68 -18.31 -67.81
C GLU A 677 -20.03 -17.10 -67.02
N SER A 678 -19.07 -16.23 -67.39
CA SER A 678 -18.15 -15.94 -68.52
C SER A 678 -17.05 -14.95 -68.07
N GLY A 679 -15.86 -14.95 -68.69
CA GLY A 679 -14.75 -13.99 -68.45
C GLY A 679 -13.68 -14.55 -67.50
N VAL A 680 -12.42 -14.87 -67.85
CA VAL A 680 -11.42 -14.29 -68.80
C VAL A 680 -10.93 -12.93 -68.28
N ASP A 681 -9.64 -12.72 -67.94
CA ASP A 681 -8.41 -13.10 -68.69
C ASP A 681 -7.22 -13.69 -67.86
N ASN A 682 -6.07 -13.95 -68.50
CA ASN A 682 -4.96 -14.80 -68.00
C ASN A 682 -3.83 -14.15 -67.14
N PRO A 683 -3.19 -14.91 -66.21
CA PRO A 683 -1.87 -14.64 -65.59
C PRO A 683 -0.70 -15.30 -66.37
N PRO A 684 0.60 -15.11 -66.02
CA PRO A 684 1.39 -16.23 -65.42
C PRO A 684 2.72 -15.91 -64.63
N VAL A 685 3.27 -16.97 -63.99
CA VAL A 685 4.72 -17.37 -63.87
C VAL A 685 5.68 -16.80 -62.78
N TYR A 686 6.35 -17.76 -62.10
CA TYR A 686 7.52 -17.65 -61.17
C TYR A 686 8.87 -17.76 -61.92
N PRO A 687 10.04 -17.37 -61.34
CA PRO A 687 10.92 -18.41 -60.76
C PRO A 687 11.85 -17.98 -59.59
N VAL A 688 12.34 -18.98 -58.85
CA VAL A 688 13.47 -18.86 -57.89
C VAL A 688 14.76 -19.40 -58.51
N ARG A 689 15.89 -18.72 -58.29
CA ARG A 689 17.28 -19.24 -58.36
C ARG A 689 18.10 -18.51 -57.28
N SER A 690 18.76 -19.12 -56.30
CA SER A 690 19.71 -20.26 -56.27
C SER A 690 21.14 -19.91 -56.69
N LEU A 691 22.07 -19.88 -55.73
CA LEU A 691 23.51 -20.06 -55.92
C LEU A 691 24.11 -20.72 -54.65
N ASN A 692 25.26 -21.38 -54.77
CA ASN A 692 25.63 -22.53 -53.91
C ASN A 692 26.84 -22.32 -52.99
N ASN A 693 26.91 -23.20 -52.00
CA ASN A 693 28.05 -23.70 -51.21
C ASN A 693 29.48 -23.35 -51.65
N VAL A 694 30.34 -23.10 -50.64
CA VAL A 694 31.72 -23.60 -50.57
C VAL A 694 31.94 -24.17 -49.15
N GLU A 695 32.88 -25.10 -48.96
CA GLU A 695 32.89 -26.07 -47.86
C GLU A 695 34.02 -25.88 -46.82
N SER A 696 33.85 -26.59 -45.69
CA SER A 696 34.88 -27.42 -45.01
C SER A 696 35.76 -26.87 -43.86
N ASN A 697 36.22 -27.84 -43.06
CA ASN A 697 37.40 -27.88 -42.20
C ASN A 697 37.42 -27.18 -40.83
N THR A 698 37.02 -27.94 -39.82
CA THR A 698 37.58 -27.90 -38.44
C THR A 698 39.08 -28.29 -38.44
N PRO A 699 39.89 -27.85 -37.45
CA PRO A 699 40.07 -28.71 -36.27
C PRO A 699 40.14 -27.96 -34.92
N ARG A 700 40.17 -28.73 -33.81
CA ARG A 700 40.35 -28.26 -32.43
C ARG A 700 41.82 -27.93 -32.14
N PHE A 701 42.10 -27.06 -31.15
CA PHE A 701 42.89 -27.42 -29.95
C PHE A 701 42.77 -26.35 -28.84
N ARG A 702 43.08 -26.72 -27.59
CA ARG A 702 43.23 -25.81 -26.44
C ARG A 702 44.67 -25.28 -26.35
N VAL A 703 44.85 -24.05 -25.86
CA VAL A 703 45.97 -23.64 -24.99
C VAL A 703 45.42 -22.67 -23.94
N ASP A 704 45.99 -22.66 -22.73
CA ASP A 704 45.58 -21.84 -21.59
C ASP A 704 46.42 -20.57 -21.40
N SER A 705 45.82 -19.58 -20.72
CA SER A 705 46.46 -18.58 -19.84
C SER A 705 47.32 -17.41 -20.39
N SER A 706 47.28 -16.32 -19.61
CA SER A 706 48.21 -15.17 -19.51
C SER A 706 48.54 -14.34 -20.77
N CYS A 707 47.88 -13.18 -20.89
CA CYS A 707 48.49 -11.88 -20.57
C CYS A 707 47.40 -10.81 -20.31
#